data_AF-A0A441SC43-F1
#
_entry.id   AF-A0A441SC43-F1
#
_cell.length_a   1.000
_cell.length_b   1.000
_cell.length_c   1.000
_cell.angle_alpha   90.00
_cell.angle_beta   90.00
_cell.angle_gamma   90.00
#
_symmetry.space_group_name_H-M   'P 1'
#
loop_
_entity.id
_entity.type
_entity.pdbx_description
1 polymer ?
#
loop_
_entity_poly.entity_id
_entity_poly.type
_entity_poly.pdbx_seq_one_letter_code
_entity_poly.pdbx_strand_id
1 'polypeptide(L)'
;ILITAPGSYTAAPTFSFAASAGLAGAAAAAVLGRNVEVGQYFWTEVSTGVLGLYSVAAGPAATDTGVRSLPTIDAAVADRLASRLAYEDSGAAFLFAESTPAVLIKDTENAAKRFVGPVASKIAVSNAGVTYRFNALGFMEAVPANTLRFDHDPVTLSRKGLRVESARSNVVLQSRSLRITHQLTVTAGAGSFVDGETVTATGGGTGIYHAANSTSTIFALSGGAGTMTGTLTGATSGATKTISSSALVWVATNMNVAQGYVGIDGVANSASLLTATAADATVSQAITQASFPRAQDAYVKRVTGSGAVSMSMDAGATWSVITPTARWARLAIPNQTLANPTVMLKLATSGDAIAIDCVQSEPGSVTYASSPMPTTTAAFARAADVITMPTSALPGDFSTFSVYAVVSTEAPNSATRGIWCLDDGTANNRIMAMLSSITVGALQMFNANVLQMNILAGAGDPDIRHRTMASVTAGAADFGMDGTLGTTDTVFTEPAVSILRFGSMGPLGLTPLGGWIEEIIIVPRAAGDAEIRNVTAFGWPGNEPTINIAPNDSRIEDSDYYGTRSLSAAEASLVRPIVSQNYQNTTPGWCRHFNTRAKEFTLHFFNPGLSGASTNGVGAVHVDGVFYQSFTIGSPVAKTFVPITFTSVADRHIEIVMPYGMSTRFLGATIPAGATITAPATRLTLPRAAIIGDSRGHGFQASAARYHWLELLCRAKGWQHINLANGSRRLNGSTTDGTVLGQANPDVAFSIYDYNDRTDQVPLLTHKNNYKALINNFRALKPTTKLYVITSNWISAVRDELTFKIADYRQATADALTELADANNILINGLSLTTNSNASIGDGVHPNDVGSAEWAAAIAPLVSA
;
A
#
# COMPACT_ATOMS: atom_id res chain seq x y z
N ILE A 1 27.96 -6.16 -37.53
CA ILE A 1 26.87 -6.63 -38.42
C ILE A 1 27.02 -5.89 -39.75
N LEU A 2 27.16 -6.57 -40.90
CA LEU A 2 27.08 -5.92 -42.22
C LEU A 2 25.67 -6.16 -42.75
N ILE A 3 24.79 -5.15 -42.71
CA ILE A 3 23.42 -5.26 -43.24
C ILE A 3 23.46 -4.73 -44.67
N THR A 4 23.43 -5.62 -45.66
CA THR A 4 23.62 -5.26 -47.08
C THR A 4 22.33 -5.01 -47.87
N ALA A 5 21.16 -4.95 -47.22
CA ALA A 5 19.89 -4.63 -47.89
C ALA A 5 18.81 -4.06 -46.94
N PRO A 6 17.91 -3.17 -47.43
CA PRO A 6 16.78 -2.67 -46.67
C PRO A 6 15.67 -3.73 -46.51
N GLY A 7 15.13 -3.89 -45.29
CA GLY A 7 14.02 -4.80 -44.98
C GLY A 7 13.76 -4.97 -43.48
N SER A 8 12.59 -5.51 -43.13
CA SER A 8 12.23 -5.95 -41.77
C SER A 8 12.55 -7.44 -41.61
N TYR A 9 13.28 -7.83 -40.57
CA TYR A 9 13.67 -9.24 -40.33
C TYR A 9 12.86 -9.81 -39.16
N THR A 10 12.22 -10.98 -39.38
CA THR A 10 11.40 -11.68 -38.38
C THR A 10 12.17 -12.72 -37.56
N ALA A 11 13.48 -12.85 -37.79
CA ALA A 11 14.40 -13.69 -36.99
C ALA A 11 15.82 -13.08 -36.96
N ALA A 12 16.60 -13.43 -35.93
CA ALA A 12 17.96 -12.93 -35.74
C ALA A 12 18.90 -13.41 -36.87
N PRO A 13 19.63 -12.50 -37.55
CA PRO A 13 20.62 -12.89 -38.56
C PRO A 13 21.81 -13.60 -37.93
N THR A 14 22.39 -14.58 -38.64
CA THR A 14 23.52 -15.38 -38.18
C THR A 14 24.80 -14.54 -38.03
N PHE A 15 25.51 -14.68 -36.90
CA PHE A 15 26.76 -13.98 -36.61
C PHE A 15 27.95 -14.56 -37.40
N SER A 16 28.77 -13.70 -38.01
CA SER A 16 30.10 -14.06 -38.52
C SER A 16 31.14 -13.05 -38.06
N PHE A 17 32.16 -13.54 -37.33
CA PHE A 17 33.31 -12.76 -36.84
C PHE A 17 34.49 -12.76 -37.82
N ALA A 18 34.29 -13.21 -39.06
CA ALA A 18 35.39 -13.38 -40.03
C ALA A 18 36.10 -12.07 -40.44
N ALA A 19 35.61 -10.89 -40.04
CA ALA A 19 36.16 -9.60 -40.44
C ALA A 19 36.67 -8.71 -39.27
N SER A 20 36.62 -9.14 -38.02
CA SER A 20 36.94 -8.27 -36.87
C SER A 20 38.32 -8.48 -36.23
N ALA A 21 39.17 -9.34 -36.79
CA ALA A 21 40.58 -9.41 -36.40
C ALA A 21 41.43 -8.52 -37.34
N GLY A 22 41.53 -7.23 -37.01
CA GLY A 22 42.50 -6.32 -37.62
C GLY A 22 41.95 -5.47 -38.76
N LEU A 23 41.50 -4.26 -38.44
CA LEU A 23 41.33 -3.18 -39.41
C LEU A 23 42.12 -1.96 -38.96
N ALA A 24 43.42 -1.99 -39.24
CA ALA A 24 44.22 -0.80 -39.47
C ALA A 24 44.56 -0.75 -40.98
N GLY A 25 44.32 0.40 -41.63
CA GLY A 25 44.66 0.62 -43.04
C GLY A 25 43.47 0.61 -44.02
N ALA A 26 43.81 0.79 -45.30
CA ALA A 26 42.93 1.15 -46.43
C ALA A 26 41.68 0.27 -46.67
N ALA A 27 41.60 -0.92 -46.05
CA ALA A 27 40.43 -1.79 -46.13
C ALA A 27 39.21 -1.25 -45.34
N ALA A 28 39.41 -0.52 -44.24
CA ALA A 28 38.32 0.09 -43.47
C ALA A 28 37.63 1.21 -44.25
N ALA A 29 38.41 2.01 -45.00
CA ALA A 29 37.90 3.12 -45.80
C ALA A 29 37.05 2.64 -46.99
N ALA A 30 37.39 1.51 -47.60
CA ALA A 30 36.59 0.92 -48.69
C ALA A 30 35.26 0.33 -48.21
N VAL A 31 35.22 -0.24 -47.00
CA VAL A 31 33.99 -0.75 -46.37
C VAL A 31 33.11 0.41 -45.89
N LEU A 32 33.69 1.44 -45.26
CA LEU A 32 32.97 2.65 -44.84
C LEU A 32 32.45 3.44 -46.05
N GLY A 33 33.22 3.57 -47.13
CA GLY A 33 32.82 4.27 -48.35
C GLY A 33 31.61 3.65 -49.05
N ARG A 34 31.43 2.32 -49.01
CA ARG A 34 30.23 1.65 -49.55
C ARG A 34 28.98 1.83 -48.69
N ASN A 35 29.13 2.10 -47.39
CA ASN A 35 28.01 2.33 -46.48
C ASN A 35 27.46 3.77 -46.58
N VAL A 36 28.27 4.71 -47.10
CA VAL A 36 27.88 6.11 -47.37
C VAL A 36 26.80 6.22 -48.44
N GLU A 37 26.84 5.38 -49.48
CA GLU A 37 25.91 5.44 -50.61
C GLU A 37 24.48 4.99 -50.26
N VAL A 38 24.26 4.43 -49.06
CA VAL A 38 23.00 3.74 -48.69
C VAL A 38 22.43 4.21 -47.35
N GLY A 39 23.07 5.17 -46.65
CA GLY A 39 22.58 5.69 -45.36
C GLY A 39 22.46 4.62 -44.26
N GLN A 40 23.44 3.72 -44.18
CA GLN A 40 23.34 2.50 -43.37
C GLN A 40 23.67 2.70 -41.90
N TYR A 41 22.96 1.94 -41.08
CA TYR A 41 23.20 1.79 -39.66
C TYR A 41 23.88 0.45 -39.37
N PHE A 42 24.77 0.40 -38.38
CA PHE A 42 25.33 -0.86 -37.88
C PHE A 42 25.47 -0.84 -36.36
N TRP A 43 25.38 -2.03 -35.76
CA TRP A 43 25.60 -2.22 -34.32
C TRP A 43 27.03 -2.73 -34.06
N THR A 44 27.72 -2.12 -33.10
CA THR A 44 29.03 -2.56 -32.60
C THR A 44 29.12 -2.36 -31.10
N GLU A 45 29.95 -3.15 -30.41
CA GLU A 45 30.11 -3.07 -28.97
C GLU A 45 30.76 -1.72 -28.57
N VAL A 46 30.13 -0.98 -27.66
CA VAL A 46 30.63 0.29 -27.12
C VAL A 46 31.28 0.08 -25.75
N SER A 47 30.86 -0.95 -25.04
CA SER A 47 31.46 -1.46 -23.80
C SER A 47 31.04 -2.91 -23.60
N THR A 48 31.71 -3.66 -22.73
CA THR A 48 31.42 -5.07 -22.46
C THR A 48 29.92 -5.35 -22.30
N GLY A 49 29.34 -6.11 -23.24
CA GLY A 49 27.92 -6.51 -23.23
C GLY A 49 26.91 -5.46 -23.72
N VAL A 50 27.36 -4.33 -24.28
CA VAL A 50 26.50 -3.23 -24.75
C VAL A 50 26.82 -2.92 -26.21
N LEU A 51 25.84 -3.13 -27.11
CA LEU A 51 25.96 -2.72 -28.51
C LEU A 51 25.48 -1.28 -28.66
N GLY A 52 26.18 -0.45 -29.42
CA GLY A 52 25.74 0.88 -29.85
C GLY A 52 25.40 0.88 -31.34
N LEU A 53 24.36 1.63 -31.70
CA LEU A 53 23.98 1.86 -33.10
C LEU A 53 24.77 3.05 -33.65
N TYR A 54 25.46 2.84 -34.76
CA TYR A 54 26.21 3.86 -35.47
C TYR A 54 25.55 4.15 -36.82
N SER A 55 25.49 5.42 -37.18
CA SER A 55 25.10 5.88 -38.51
C SER A 55 26.34 6.26 -39.31
N VAL A 56 26.39 5.88 -40.59
CA VAL A 56 27.46 6.30 -41.51
C VAL A 56 26.99 7.52 -42.29
N ALA A 57 27.60 8.69 -42.05
CA ALA A 57 27.39 9.90 -42.83
C ALA A 57 28.43 10.02 -43.96
N ALA A 58 28.27 10.98 -44.87
CA ALA A 58 29.24 11.23 -45.94
C ALA A 58 30.63 11.62 -45.38
N GLY A 59 31.58 10.68 -45.42
CA GLY A 59 32.94 10.83 -44.91
C GLY A 59 33.46 9.54 -44.25
N PRO A 60 34.74 9.48 -43.82
CA PRO A 60 35.35 8.27 -43.23
C PRO A 60 34.95 7.99 -41.77
N ALA A 61 33.92 8.67 -41.24
CA ALA A 61 33.54 8.63 -39.84
C ALA A 61 32.12 8.08 -39.67
N ALA A 62 31.99 7.01 -38.88
CA ALA A 62 30.70 6.57 -38.35
C ALA A 62 30.40 7.37 -37.09
N THR A 63 29.20 7.94 -37.01
CA THR A 63 28.73 8.70 -35.84
C THR A 63 27.92 7.76 -34.95
N ASP A 64 28.30 7.68 -33.68
CA ASP A 64 27.47 7.00 -32.67
C ASP A 64 26.14 7.75 -32.54
N THR A 65 25.02 7.06 -32.73
CA THR A 65 23.69 7.66 -32.61
C THR A 65 23.24 7.85 -31.17
N GLY A 66 23.97 7.27 -30.21
CA GLY A 66 23.58 7.22 -28.80
C GLY A 66 22.60 6.08 -28.46
N VAL A 67 22.09 5.34 -29.45
CA VAL A 67 21.19 4.20 -29.21
C VAL A 67 22.01 2.97 -28.77
N ARG A 68 21.50 2.23 -27.77
CA ARG A 68 22.17 1.08 -27.16
C ARG A 68 21.27 -0.17 -27.17
N SER A 69 21.84 -1.34 -27.45
CA SER A 69 21.23 -2.66 -27.24
C SER A 69 21.83 -3.23 -25.96
N LEU A 70 20.99 -3.42 -24.95
CA LEU A 70 21.34 -3.86 -23.61
C LEU A 70 20.93 -5.32 -23.39
N PRO A 71 21.41 -6.00 -22.34
CA PRO A 71 20.96 -7.35 -21.99
C PRO A 71 19.43 -7.35 -21.92
N THR A 72 18.81 -8.30 -22.61
CA THR A 72 17.37 -8.32 -22.87
C THR A 72 16.55 -8.21 -21.60
N ILE A 73 15.72 -7.17 -21.51
CA ILE A 73 14.57 -7.13 -20.61
C ILE A 73 13.33 -7.52 -21.40
N ASP A 74 12.34 -8.11 -20.73
CA ASP A 74 11.09 -8.49 -21.40
C ASP A 74 10.38 -7.25 -21.96
N ALA A 75 9.77 -7.36 -23.14
CA ALA A 75 9.06 -6.24 -23.78
C ALA A 75 8.02 -5.61 -22.84
N ALA A 76 7.28 -6.43 -22.08
CA ALA A 76 6.31 -5.94 -21.12
C ALA A 76 6.94 -5.14 -19.97
N VAL A 77 8.17 -5.48 -19.55
CA VAL A 77 8.93 -4.71 -18.56
C VAL A 77 9.41 -3.39 -19.16
N ALA A 78 9.87 -3.41 -20.41
CA ALA A 78 10.27 -2.21 -21.14
C ALA A 78 9.09 -1.22 -21.30
N ASP A 79 7.89 -1.73 -21.63
CA ASP A 79 6.67 -0.91 -21.74
C ASP A 79 6.28 -0.30 -20.39
N ARG A 80 6.35 -1.09 -19.30
CA ARG A 80 6.11 -0.57 -17.94
C ARG A 80 7.11 0.51 -17.55
N LEU A 81 8.41 0.29 -17.80
CA LEU A 81 9.44 1.30 -17.58
C LEU A 81 9.18 2.57 -18.39
N ALA A 82 8.85 2.45 -19.68
CA ALA A 82 8.52 3.57 -20.53
C ALA A 82 7.31 4.35 -20.01
N SER A 83 6.29 3.66 -19.48
CA SER A 83 5.12 4.28 -18.88
C SER A 83 5.46 5.13 -17.65
N ARG A 84 6.46 4.73 -16.85
CA ARG A 84 6.88 5.49 -15.65
C ARG A 84 7.49 6.84 -15.98
N LEU A 85 8.15 6.96 -17.12
CA LEU A 85 8.77 8.21 -17.53
C LEU A 85 8.09 8.78 -18.78
N ALA A 86 6.84 8.39 -19.07
CA ALA A 86 6.16 8.77 -20.32
C ALA A 86 5.99 10.30 -20.45
N TYR A 87 5.78 10.98 -19.33
CA TYR A 87 5.60 12.42 -19.23
C TYR A 87 6.85 13.16 -18.73
N GLU A 88 7.99 12.47 -18.64
CA GLU A 88 9.22 13.01 -18.09
C GLU A 88 10.29 13.10 -19.20
N ASP A 89 10.87 14.30 -19.36
CA ASP A 89 11.98 14.55 -20.28
C ASP A 89 13.30 13.94 -19.76
N SER A 90 13.44 13.87 -18.43
CA SER A 90 14.58 13.30 -17.73
C SER A 90 14.10 12.61 -16.45
N GLY A 91 14.76 11.51 -16.07
CA GLY A 91 14.44 10.77 -14.85
C GLY A 91 14.98 9.34 -14.85
N ALA A 92 14.85 8.65 -13.73
CA ALA A 92 15.22 7.26 -13.58
C ALA A 92 14.09 6.47 -12.92
N ALA A 93 13.64 5.38 -13.54
CA ALA A 93 12.65 4.46 -12.99
C ALA A 93 13.28 3.08 -12.78
N PHE A 94 13.25 2.59 -11.55
CA PHE A 94 13.75 1.30 -11.11
C PHE A 94 12.57 0.41 -10.74
N LEU A 95 12.40 -0.71 -11.44
CA LEU A 95 11.36 -1.69 -11.17
C LEU A 95 12.01 -2.99 -10.69
N PHE A 96 11.84 -3.32 -9.41
CA PHE A 96 12.46 -4.49 -8.79
C PHE A 96 11.51 -5.68 -8.68
N ALA A 97 10.20 -5.43 -8.66
CA ALA A 97 9.15 -6.44 -8.57
C ALA A 97 8.75 -7.04 -9.94
N GLU A 98 9.68 -7.09 -10.89
CA GLU A 98 9.44 -7.51 -12.27
C GLU A 98 10.06 -8.88 -12.59
N SER A 99 9.59 -9.55 -13.65
CA SER A 99 10.20 -10.81 -14.15
C SER A 99 11.71 -10.65 -14.32
N THR A 100 12.13 -9.55 -14.95
CA THR A 100 13.51 -9.07 -15.01
C THR A 100 13.60 -7.71 -14.32
N PRO A 101 14.22 -7.59 -13.12
CA PRO A 101 14.41 -6.32 -12.44
C PRO A 101 15.21 -5.36 -13.31
N ALA A 102 14.63 -4.22 -13.65
CA ALA A 102 15.16 -3.34 -14.68
C ALA A 102 15.08 -1.86 -14.31
N VAL A 103 15.90 -1.05 -14.99
CA VAL A 103 15.95 0.40 -14.86
C VAL A 103 15.88 1.05 -16.22
N LEU A 104 15.12 2.14 -16.32
CA LEU A 104 15.15 3.11 -17.41
C LEU A 104 15.69 4.43 -16.88
N ILE A 105 16.73 4.96 -17.51
CA ILE A 105 17.28 6.30 -17.27
C ILE A 105 17.09 7.10 -18.55
N LYS A 106 16.33 8.19 -18.45
CA LYS A 106 16.17 9.22 -19.49
C LYS A 106 16.93 10.46 -19.09
N ASP A 107 17.65 11.07 -20.01
CA ASP A 107 18.32 12.34 -19.77
C ASP A 107 18.36 13.15 -21.07
N THR A 108 17.62 14.25 -21.12
CA THR A 108 17.59 15.10 -22.31
C THR A 108 18.91 15.84 -22.54
N GLU A 109 19.64 16.19 -21.47
CA GLU A 109 20.86 16.99 -21.52
C GLU A 109 22.11 16.14 -21.77
N ASN A 110 22.15 14.92 -21.23
CA ASN A 110 23.31 14.05 -21.29
C ASN A 110 22.98 12.65 -21.82
N ALA A 111 23.14 12.47 -23.13
CA ALA A 111 22.89 11.19 -23.80
C ALA A 111 23.71 10.02 -23.24
N ALA A 112 24.89 10.25 -22.65
CA ALA A 112 25.74 9.20 -22.09
C ALA A 112 25.14 8.56 -20.82
N LYS A 113 24.21 9.23 -20.14
CA LYS A 113 23.51 8.69 -18.96
C LYS A 113 22.31 7.80 -19.32
N ARG A 114 21.79 7.92 -20.55
CA ARG A 114 20.60 7.19 -21.00
C ARG A 114 20.83 5.67 -20.95
N PHE A 115 19.87 4.94 -20.40
CA PHE A 115 20.03 3.49 -20.22
C PHE A 115 18.67 2.79 -20.09
N VAL A 116 18.55 1.56 -20.60
CA VAL A 116 17.39 0.69 -20.35
C VAL A 116 17.80 -0.78 -20.24
N GLY A 117 17.74 -1.38 -19.06
CA GLY A 117 18.21 -2.76 -18.90
C GLY A 117 18.19 -3.25 -17.46
N PRO A 118 18.81 -4.40 -17.16
CA PRO A 118 18.79 -4.98 -15.82
C PRO A 118 19.42 -4.06 -14.77
N VAL A 119 18.78 -3.91 -13.61
CA VAL A 119 19.27 -3.03 -12.51
C VAL A 119 20.66 -3.40 -12.02
N ALA A 120 21.03 -4.68 -12.12
CA ALA A 120 22.33 -5.19 -11.69
C ALA A 120 23.52 -4.60 -12.46
N SER A 121 23.28 -3.95 -13.60
CA SER A 121 24.31 -3.22 -14.36
C SER A 121 24.53 -1.78 -13.88
N LYS A 122 23.67 -1.27 -12.98
CA LYS A 122 23.70 0.13 -12.51
C LYS A 122 23.83 0.29 -11.01
N ILE A 123 23.41 -0.70 -10.24
CA ILE A 123 23.41 -0.66 -8.77
C ILE A 123 24.48 -1.61 -8.25
N ALA A 124 25.28 -1.14 -7.29
CA ALA A 124 26.26 -1.95 -6.57
C ALA A 124 25.67 -2.42 -5.23
N VAL A 125 26.07 -3.60 -4.77
CA VAL A 125 25.80 -4.08 -3.43
C VAL A 125 27.10 -4.51 -2.76
N SER A 126 27.26 -4.12 -1.49
CA SER A 126 28.29 -4.64 -0.61
C SER A 126 27.63 -5.42 0.51
N ASN A 127 27.84 -6.74 0.51
CA ASN A 127 27.53 -7.63 1.62
C ASN A 127 28.58 -8.75 1.65
N ALA A 128 29.21 -8.96 2.81
CA ALA A 128 30.19 -10.03 2.97
C ALA A 128 29.48 -11.37 3.25
N GLY A 129 29.93 -12.43 2.60
CA GLY A 129 29.45 -13.80 2.82
C GLY A 129 28.21 -14.18 2.01
N VAL A 130 27.81 -15.44 2.14
CA VAL A 130 26.60 -15.97 1.50
C VAL A 130 25.37 -15.39 2.20
N THR A 131 24.31 -15.15 1.44
CA THR A 131 22.98 -14.77 1.92
C THR A 131 21.93 -15.70 1.32
N TYR A 132 20.66 -15.58 1.72
CA TYR A 132 19.60 -16.45 1.19
C TYR A 132 18.41 -15.62 0.70
N ARG A 133 17.67 -16.20 -0.24
CA ARG A 133 16.44 -15.65 -0.83
C ARG A 133 15.50 -16.77 -1.27
N PHE A 134 14.25 -16.46 -1.58
CA PHE A 134 13.35 -17.36 -2.28
C PHE A 134 13.32 -17.05 -3.78
N ASN A 135 13.51 -18.09 -4.61
CA ASN A 135 13.51 -17.97 -6.06
C ASN A 135 12.09 -18.04 -6.66
N ALA A 136 12.00 -17.91 -7.98
CA ALA A 136 10.72 -17.88 -8.70
C ALA A 136 9.88 -19.16 -8.58
N LEU A 137 10.49 -20.27 -8.11
CA LEU A 137 9.80 -21.53 -7.84
C LEU A 137 9.35 -21.66 -6.38
N GLY A 138 9.62 -20.65 -5.55
CA GLY A 138 9.29 -20.64 -4.13
C GLY A 138 10.26 -21.43 -3.26
N PHE A 139 11.43 -21.80 -3.80
CA PHE A 139 12.48 -22.50 -3.05
C PHE A 139 13.54 -21.54 -2.52
N MET A 140 14.00 -21.80 -1.30
CA MET A 140 15.14 -21.12 -0.71
C MET A 140 16.42 -21.46 -1.50
N GLU A 141 17.22 -20.45 -1.82
CA GLU A 141 18.52 -20.61 -2.46
C GLU A 141 19.60 -19.73 -1.82
N ALA A 142 20.85 -20.18 -1.92
CA ALA A 142 22.01 -19.40 -1.52
C ALA A 142 22.37 -18.36 -2.59
N VAL A 143 22.68 -17.14 -2.14
CA VAL A 143 23.09 -16.01 -2.96
C VAL A 143 24.53 -15.65 -2.57
N PRO A 144 25.49 -15.65 -3.51
CA PRO A 144 26.87 -15.28 -3.23
C PRO A 144 27.02 -13.85 -2.68
N ALA A 145 28.16 -13.58 -2.06
CA ALA A 145 28.52 -12.24 -1.61
C ALA A 145 28.46 -11.23 -2.76
N ASN A 146 28.17 -9.97 -2.43
CA ASN A 146 28.04 -8.84 -3.34
C ASN A 146 27.06 -9.09 -4.51
N THR A 147 25.97 -9.82 -4.25
CA THR A 147 24.93 -10.10 -5.24
C THR A 147 23.56 -9.59 -4.76
N LEU A 148 22.83 -8.90 -5.64
CA LEU A 148 21.52 -8.34 -5.34
C LEU A 148 20.50 -9.46 -5.09
N ARG A 149 19.66 -9.27 -4.06
CA ARG A 149 18.61 -10.22 -3.69
C ARG A 149 17.24 -9.74 -4.15
N PHE A 150 16.64 -10.50 -5.06
CA PHE A 150 15.26 -10.30 -5.50
C PHE A 150 14.43 -11.49 -5.02
N ASP A 151 13.60 -11.22 -4.03
CA ASP A 151 12.84 -12.26 -3.33
C ASP A 151 11.50 -12.54 -3.99
N HIS A 152 11.02 -13.76 -3.83
CA HIS A 152 9.65 -14.14 -4.14
C HIS A 152 8.92 -14.54 -2.87
N ASP A 153 7.61 -14.39 -2.89
CA ASP A 153 6.75 -15.03 -1.92
C ASP A 153 6.74 -16.56 -2.19
N PRO A 154 7.11 -17.41 -1.21
CA PRO A 154 7.20 -18.86 -1.44
C PRO A 154 5.84 -19.55 -1.63
N VAL A 155 4.72 -18.86 -1.38
CA VAL A 155 3.36 -19.39 -1.52
C VAL A 155 2.70 -18.90 -2.79
N THR A 156 2.72 -17.59 -3.05
CA THR A 156 2.09 -16.99 -4.23
C THR A 156 3.00 -16.98 -5.45
N LEU A 157 4.31 -17.21 -5.25
CA LEU A 157 5.37 -17.14 -6.27
C LEU A 157 5.55 -15.74 -6.88
N SER A 158 4.86 -14.72 -6.36
CA SER A 158 5.01 -13.35 -6.84
C SER A 158 6.34 -12.76 -6.39
N ARG A 159 6.99 -12.00 -7.28
CA ARG A 159 8.18 -11.21 -6.95
C ARG A 159 7.82 -10.13 -5.92
N LYS A 160 8.54 -10.06 -4.79
CA LYS A 160 8.35 -9.04 -3.75
C LYS A 160 9.19 -7.79 -3.98
N GLY A 161 10.31 -7.90 -4.69
CA GLY A 161 11.21 -6.79 -5.02
C GLY A 161 12.64 -6.98 -4.50
N LEU A 162 13.38 -5.89 -4.41
CA LEU A 162 14.76 -5.84 -3.91
C LEU A 162 14.78 -5.96 -2.39
N ARG A 163 15.37 -7.03 -1.87
CA ARG A 163 15.49 -7.25 -0.42
C ARG A 163 16.66 -6.46 0.17
N VAL A 164 16.41 -5.77 1.29
CA VAL A 164 17.43 -4.99 2.03
C VAL A 164 17.31 -5.25 3.53
N GLU A 165 18.36 -5.80 4.14
CA GLU A 165 18.33 -6.21 5.54
C GLU A 165 19.62 -5.89 6.31
N SER A 166 19.50 -5.81 7.64
CA SER A 166 20.62 -5.51 8.55
C SER A 166 21.59 -6.67 8.70
N ALA A 167 22.75 -6.41 9.30
CA ALA A 167 23.60 -7.47 9.79
C ALA A 167 22.85 -8.28 10.86
N ARG A 168 22.94 -9.61 10.79
CA ARG A 168 22.22 -10.54 11.66
C ARG A 168 23.02 -11.80 11.93
N SER A 169 22.65 -12.52 12.97
CA SER A 169 23.17 -13.86 13.20
C SER A 169 22.09 -14.79 13.68
N ASN A 170 22.06 -16.02 13.14
CA ASN A 170 21.31 -17.11 13.73
C ASN A 170 22.22 -17.83 14.72
N VAL A 171 21.88 -17.77 16.01
CA VAL A 171 22.65 -18.44 17.07
C VAL A 171 22.23 -19.88 17.31
N VAL A 172 21.11 -20.32 16.72
CA VAL A 172 20.68 -21.72 16.76
C VAL A 172 21.66 -22.56 15.96
N LEU A 173 22.10 -23.69 16.49
CA LEU A 173 22.96 -24.65 15.78
C LEU A 173 22.11 -25.77 15.19
N GLN A 174 22.55 -26.32 14.06
CA GLN A 174 21.86 -27.41 13.36
C GLN A 174 20.39 -27.06 13.10
N SER A 175 20.12 -25.82 12.68
CA SER A 175 18.77 -25.25 12.53
C SER A 175 17.86 -26.01 11.56
N ARG A 176 18.41 -26.89 10.74
CA ARG A 176 17.66 -27.75 9.80
C ARG A 176 17.66 -29.23 10.19
N SER A 177 18.52 -29.62 11.13
CA SER A 177 18.77 -31.00 11.52
C SER A 177 18.68 -31.17 13.03
N LEU A 178 17.45 -31.12 13.53
CA LEU A 178 17.15 -31.22 14.96
C LEU A 178 17.45 -32.63 15.52
N ARG A 179 17.76 -33.61 14.66
CA ARG A 179 18.24 -34.93 15.08
C ARG A 179 19.64 -34.90 15.69
N ILE A 180 20.41 -33.83 15.45
CA ILE A 180 21.78 -33.72 15.95
C ILE A 180 21.74 -33.37 17.43
N THR A 181 22.15 -34.33 18.25
CA THR A 181 22.09 -34.27 19.70
C THR A 181 23.37 -33.73 20.33
N HIS A 182 24.53 -33.95 19.72
CA HIS A 182 25.82 -33.58 20.30
C HIS A 182 26.77 -32.96 19.29
N GLN A 183 27.59 -32.04 19.79
CA GLN A 183 28.73 -31.44 19.13
C GLN A 183 30.00 -31.81 19.91
N LEU A 184 30.95 -32.47 19.25
CA LEU A 184 32.10 -33.09 19.93
C LEU A 184 33.43 -32.49 19.49
N THR A 185 34.21 -31.91 20.40
CA THR A 185 35.55 -31.40 20.08
C THR A 185 36.58 -32.52 20.14
N VAL A 186 37.39 -32.66 19.09
CA VAL A 186 38.35 -33.77 18.95
C VAL A 186 39.77 -33.23 18.94
N THR A 187 40.65 -33.87 19.69
CA THR A 187 42.04 -33.41 19.88
C THR A 187 43.08 -34.30 19.22
N ALA A 188 42.77 -35.58 18.96
CA ALA A 188 43.66 -36.53 18.32
C ALA A 188 42.89 -37.76 17.77
N GLY A 189 43.55 -38.57 16.95
CA GLY A 189 43.09 -39.94 16.62
C GLY A 189 43.26 -40.37 15.16
N ALA A 190 43.28 -41.67 14.92
CA ALA A 190 43.55 -42.32 13.62
C ALA A 190 42.27 -42.72 12.86
N GLY A 191 42.36 -42.77 11.53
CA GLY A 191 41.25 -43.17 10.64
C GLY A 191 40.20 -42.08 10.39
N SER A 192 39.21 -42.40 9.54
CA SER A 192 38.08 -41.54 9.21
C SER A 192 36.78 -42.29 9.47
N PHE A 193 35.82 -41.64 10.13
CA PHE A 193 34.49 -42.20 10.32
C PHE A 193 33.69 -42.21 9.01
N VAL A 194 32.77 -43.16 8.88
CA VAL A 194 31.80 -43.29 7.79
C VAL A 194 30.49 -42.63 8.20
N ASP A 195 29.97 -41.70 7.39
CA ASP A 195 28.66 -41.07 7.64
C ASP A 195 27.56 -42.13 7.82
N GLY A 196 26.74 -41.96 8.85
CA GLY A 196 25.70 -42.88 9.28
C GLY A 196 26.18 -44.02 10.18
N GLU A 197 27.48 -44.16 10.47
CA GLU A 197 27.93 -45.23 11.35
C GLU A 197 27.64 -44.96 12.84
N THR A 198 27.47 -46.03 13.60
CA THR A 198 27.42 -45.94 15.07
C THR A 198 28.82 -45.72 15.62
N VAL A 199 28.98 -44.73 16.47
CA VAL A 199 30.19 -44.47 17.25
C VAL A 199 29.92 -44.68 18.73
N THR A 200 30.89 -45.27 19.43
CA THR A 200 30.82 -45.54 20.87
C THR A 200 31.97 -44.86 21.59
N ALA A 201 31.68 -44.14 22.67
CA ALA A 201 32.66 -43.50 23.52
C ALA A 201 33.07 -44.43 24.67
N THR A 202 34.35 -44.41 25.06
CA THR A 202 34.84 -45.14 26.24
C THR A 202 34.15 -44.73 27.54
N GLY A 203 33.57 -43.53 27.60
CA GLY A 203 32.73 -43.06 28.71
C GLY A 203 31.34 -43.68 28.79
N GLY A 204 30.99 -44.59 27.87
CA GLY A 204 29.72 -45.32 27.86
C GLY A 204 28.61 -44.71 27.00
N GLY A 205 28.88 -43.62 26.27
CA GLY A 205 27.93 -43.02 25.34
C GLY A 205 27.98 -43.62 23.93
N THR A 206 26.86 -43.59 23.20
CA THR A 206 26.74 -44.07 21.81
C THR A 206 25.93 -43.10 20.95
N GLY A 207 26.28 -42.92 19.68
CA GLY A 207 25.51 -42.08 18.73
C GLY A 207 25.83 -42.39 17.27
N ILE A 208 25.14 -41.75 16.33
CA ILE A 208 25.37 -41.91 14.89
C ILE A 208 26.15 -40.72 14.34
N TYR A 209 27.24 -40.97 13.63
CA TYR A 209 28.10 -39.93 13.05
C TYR A 209 27.54 -39.38 11.74
N HIS A 210 27.56 -38.05 11.52
CA HIS A 210 27.00 -37.44 10.31
C HIS A 210 27.86 -36.49 9.47
N ALA A 211 28.99 -35.96 9.97
CA ALA A 211 29.97 -35.18 9.18
C ALA A 211 31.17 -34.74 10.03
N ALA A 212 32.33 -34.58 9.38
CA ALA A 212 33.54 -33.91 9.91
C ALA A 212 33.88 -32.69 9.04
N ASN A 213 34.43 -31.63 9.63
CA ASN A 213 34.82 -30.43 8.88
C ASN A 213 36.33 -30.14 9.06
N SER A 214 37.18 -30.99 8.45
CA SER A 214 38.65 -31.04 8.51
C SER A 214 39.27 -31.89 9.64
N THR A 215 40.57 -32.18 9.53
CA THR A 215 41.37 -33.12 10.34
C THR A 215 41.46 -32.79 11.83
N SER A 216 40.90 -31.66 12.29
CA SER A 216 41.05 -31.16 13.67
C SER A 216 39.75 -30.67 14.36
N THR A 217 38.54 -31.01 13.89
CA THR A 217 37.32 -30.36 14.41
C THR A 217 36.06 -31.22 14.48
N ILE A 218 35.31 -30.96 15.56
CA ILE A 218 33.85 -30.96 15.72
C ILE A 218 33.04 -32.01 14.93
N PHE A 219 32.61 -33.08 15.60
CA PHE A 219 31.64 -34.06 15.06
C PHE A 219 30.21 -33.77 15.49
N ALA A 220 29.25 -33.95 14.57
CA ALA A 220 27.82 -33.92 14.86
C ALA A 220 27.28 -35.36 15.01
N LEU A 221 26.75 -35.69 16.20
CA LEU A 221 26.13 -37.00 16.46
C LEU A 221 24.60 -36.92 16.56
N SER A 222 23.90 -37.86 15.95
CA SER A 222 22.46 -38.07 16.18
C SER A 222 22.18 -39.21 17.16
N GLY A 223 21.05 -39.13 17.88
CA GLY A 223 20.62 -40.17 18.82
C GLY A 223 21.59 -40.45 19.99
N GLY A 224 22.46 -39.49 20.32
CA GLY A 224 23.48 -39.65 21.34
C GLY A 224 22.87 -39.87 22.73
N ALA A 225 23.19 -40.99 23.38
CA ALA A 225 22.81 -41.27 24.76
C ALA A 225 24.06 -41.54 25.61
N GLY A 226 23.99 -41.27 26.92
CA GLY A 226 25.06 -41.53 27.87
C GLY A 226 26.21 -40.51 27.85
N THR A 227 27.24 -40.75 28.66
CA THR A 227 28.39 -39.83 28.83
C THR A 227 29.39 -39.97 27.67
N MET A 228 29.51 -38.91 26.86
CA MET A 228 30.39 -38.86 25.69
C MET A 228 31.79 -38.32 26.06
N THR A 229 32.64 -39.17 26.64
CA THR A 229 34.01 -38.80 27.04
C THR A 229 35.06 -39.83 26.62
N GLY A 230 36.30 -39.38 26.45
CA GLY A 230 37.44 -40.24 26.12
C GLY A 230 37.56 -40.52 24.62
N THR A 231 37.77 -41.78 24.24
CA THR A 231 37.95 -42.19 22.84
C THR A 231 36.63 -42.63 22.23
N LEU A 232 36.28 -42.08 21.07
CA LEU A 232 35.25 -42.60 20.17
C LEU A 232 35.82 -43.70 19.29
N THR A 233 35.03 -44.75 19.08
CA THR A 233 35.33 -45.82 18.13
C THR A 233 34.17 -46.00 17.17
N GLY A 234 34.45 -46.06 15.87
CA GLY A 234 33.47 -46.31 14.81
C GLY A 234 33.20 -47.79 14.66
N ALA A 235 31.92 -48.20 14.67
CA ALA A 235 31.52 -49.60 14.60
C ALA A 235 31.81 -50.22 13.23
N THR A 236 31.81 -49.43 12.16
CA THR A 236 32.05 -49.92 10.78
C THR A 236 33.47 -49.58 10.34
N SER A 237 33.93 -48.36 10.59
CA SER A 237 35.26 -47.91 10.16
C SER A 237 36.41 -48.40 11.04
N GLY A 238 36.13 -48.72 12.30
CA GLY A 238 37.16 -48.94 13.33
C GLY A 238 37.97 -47.69 13.67
N ALA A 239 37.63 -46.53 13.11
CA ALA A 239 38.36 -45.29 13.36
C ALA A 239 38.26 -44.90 14.83
N THR A 240 39.29 -44.22 15.34
CA THR A 240 39.36 -43.79 16.75
C THR A 240 39.64 -42.31 16.87
N LYS A 241 38.90 -41.59 17.72
CA LYS A 241 39.06 -40.15 17.93
C LYS A 241 38.95 -39.80 19.41
N THR A 242 39.93 -39.09 19.96
CA THR A 242 39.90 -38.60 21.34
C THR A 242 39.08 -37.32 21.41
N ILE A 243 38.03 -37.31 22.24
CA ILE A 243 37.18 -36.15 22.49
C ILE A 243 37.70 -35.36 23.71
N SER A 244 37.80 -34.04 23.58
CA SER A 244 38.04 -33.12 24.71
C SER A 244 36.78 -32.50 25.32
N SER A 245 35.71 -32.35 24.55
CA SER A 245 34.41 -31.91 25.07
C SER A 245 33.23 -32.45 24.25
N SER A 246 32.08 -32.58 24.92
CA SER A 246 30.81 -32.91 24.31
C SER A 246 29.75 -31.92 24.79
N ALA A 247 29.14 -31.19 23.85
CA ALA A 247 28.05 -30.27 24.13
C ALA A 247 26.75 -30.80 23.54
N LEU A 248 25.66 -30.73 24.32
CA LEU A 248 24.32 -31.01 23.81
C LEU A 248 23.90 -29.93 22.82
N VAL A 249 23.27 -30.34 21.73
CA VAL A 249 22.79 -29.46 20.66
C VAL A 249 21.27 -29.43 20.67
N TRP A 250 20.62 -30.56 20.39
CA TRP A 250 19.16 -30.70 20.52
C TRP A 250 18.83 -31.82 21.49
N VAL A 251 17.92 -31.53 22.42
CA VAL A 251 17.41 -32.49 23.41
C VAL A 251 15.94 -32.72 23.11
N ALA A 252 15.58 -33.98 22.85
CA ALA A 252 14.20 -34.39 22.59
C ALA A 252 13.65 -35.14 23.80
N THR A 253 12.38 -34.90 24.15
CA THR A 253 11.63 -35.63 25.18
C THR A 253 10.28 -36.01 24.62
N ASN A 254 9.89 -37.28 24.77
CA ASN A 254 8.66 -37.83 24.19
C ASN A 254 8.54 -37.62 22.68
N MET A 255 9.64 -37.41 21.96
CA MET A 255 9.64 -37.05 20.55
C MET A 255 10.63 -37.91 19.76
N ASN A 256 10.19 -38.43 18.62
CA ASN A 256 11.07 -38.95 17.60
C ASN A 256 11.46 -37.83 16.64
N VAL A 257 12.76 -37.68 16.38
CA VAL A 257 13.30 -36.66 15.47
C VAL A 257 14.05 -37.37 14.35
N ALA A 258 13.49 -37.33 13.15
CA ALA A 258 14.10 -37.86 11.95
C ALA A 258 14.59 -36.73 11.05
N GLN A 259 15.67 -36.95 10.32
CA GLN A 259 15.99 -36.14 9.14
C GLN A 259 15.54 -36.93 7.93
N GLY A 260 14.64 -36.36 7.13
CA GLY A 260 14.03 -37.13 6.06
C GLY A 260 12.99 -36.38 5.25
N TYR A 261 12.80 -35.09 5.52
CA TYR A 261 11.77 -34.31 4.84
C TYR A 261 12.40 -33.40 3.77
N VAL A 262 11.63 -33.11 2.73
CA VAL A 262 12.01 -32.12 1.71
C VAL A 262 11.87 -30.73 2.32
N GLY A 263 12.99 -30.02 2.45
CA GLY A 263 13.01 -28.71 3.09
C GLY A 263 12.49 -27.59 2.20
N ILE A 264 12.61 -26.37 2.72
CA ILE A 264 12.15 -25.14 2.03
C ILE A 264 13.00 -24.80 0.79
N ASP A 265 14.14 -25.45 0.63
CA ASP A 265 15.00 -25.41 -0.56
C ASP A 265 14.62 -26.45 -1.63
N GLY A 266 13.60 -27.27 -1.38
CA GLY A 266 13.19 -28.35 -2.30
C GLY A 266 14.14 -29.54 -2.31
N VAL A 267 15.17 -29.57 -1.44
CA VAL A 267 16.16 -30.64 -1.38
C VAL A 267 15.67 -31.75 -0.47
N ALA A 268 15.83 -33.01 -0.88
CA ALA A 268 15.50 -34.15 -0.05
C ALA A 268 16.41 -34.22 1.19
N ASN A 269 15.84 -34.58 2.34
CA ASN A 269 16.55 -34.73 3.62
C ASN A 269 17.20 -33.43 4.13
N SER A 270 16.76 -32.26 3.66
CA SER A 270 17.26 -30.98 4.14
C SER A 270 16.49 -30.43 5.35
N ALA A 271 15.35 -31.04 5.70
CA ALA A 271 14.52 -30.68 6.87
C ALA A 271 14.26 -31.87 7.81
N SER A 272 13.93 -31.54 9.06
CA SER A 272 13.59 -32.49 10.11
C SER A 272 12.10 -32.81 10.17
N LEU A 273 11.77 -34.05 10.50
CA LEU A 273 10.42 -34.52 10.85
C LEU A 273 10.38 -34.80 12.36
N LEU A 274 9.48 -34.11 13.05
CA LEU A 274 9.21 -34.28 14.47
C LEU A 274 7.91 -35.06 14.64
N THR A 275 7.94 -36.16 15.38
CA THR A 275 6.75 -36.97 15.70
C THR A 275 6.62 -37.15 17.20
N ALA A 276 5.50 -36.73 17.77
CA ALA A 276 5.22 -36.93 19.17
C ALA A 276 4.96 -38.41 19.47
N THR A 277 5.67 -38.96 20.45
CA THR A 277 5.50 -40.34 20.94
C THR A 277 4.68 -40.40 22.24
N ALA A 278 4.54 -39.26 22.94
CA ALA A 278 3.60 -39.04 24.03
C ALA A 278 3.11 -37.59 24.00
N ALA A 279 2.17 -37.24 24.90
CA ALA A 279 1.69 -35.87 25.05
C ALA A 279 2.80 -34.91 25.51
N ASP A 280 2.63 -33.63 25.18
CA ASP A 280 3.60 -32.55 25.48
C ASP A 280 5.04 -32.90 25.08
N ALA A 281 5.21 -33.48 23.90
CA ALA A 281 6.51 -33.82 23.34
C ALA A 281 7.31 -32.56 23.00
N THR A 282 8.57 -32.49 23.41
CA THR A 282 9.42 -31.30 23.19
C THR A 282 10.74 -31.61 22.50
N VAL A 283 11.25 -30.64 21.75
CA VAL A 283 12.66 -30.57 21.32
C VAL A 283 13.23 -29.20 21.64
N SER A 284 14.44 -29.14 22.21
CA SER A 284 15.02 -27.90 22.73
C SER A 284 16.52 -27.77 22.54
N GLN A 285 17.00 -26.54 22.41
CA GLN A 285 18.41 -26.17 22.41
C GLN A 285 18.66 -25.02 23.38
N ALA A 286 19.50 -25.25 24.38
CA ALA A 286 19.98 -24.22 25.29
C ALA A 286 21.18 -23.49 24.66
N ILE A 287 21.16 -22.16 24.70
CA ILE A 287 22.20 -21.30 24.13
C ILE A 287 22.74 -20.42 25.23
N THR A 288 24.06 -20.38 25.41
CA THR A 288 24.72 -19.45 26.35
C THR A 288 25.05 -18.14 25.65
N GLN A 289 24.40 -17.05 26.05
CA GLN A 289 24.63 -15.73 25.48
C GLN A 289 24.17 -14.64 26.44
N ALA A 290 24.76 -13.44 26.35
CA ALA A 290 24.29 -12.26 27.06
C ALA A 290 22.83 -11.89 26.71
N SER A 291 22.24 -11.03 27.53
CA SER A 291 20.85 -10.58 27.34
C SER A 291 20.72 -9.71 26.10
N PHE A 292 19.81 -10.08 25.21
CA PHE A 292 19.45 -9.30 24.03
C PHE A 292 17.96 -9.48 23.72
N PRO A 293 17.31 -8.47 23.10
CA PRO A 293 16.05 -8.67 22.40
C PRO A 293 16.27 -9.62 21.20
N ARG A 294 15.32 -10.54 20.99
CA ARG A 294 15.44 -11.65 20.04
C ARG A 294 14.18 -11.86 19.23
N ALA A 295 14.35 -12.10 17.94
CA ALA A 295 13.31 -12.70 17.10
C ALA A 295 13.54 -14.21 17.01
N GLN A 296 12.49 -15.00 17.25
CA GLN A 296 12.52 -16.46 17.08
C GLN A 296 11.46 -16.89 16.09
N ASP A 297 11.89 -17.68 15.10
CA ASP A 297 11.03 -18.23 14.08
C ASP A 297 11.52 -19.60 13.58
N ALA A 298 10.65 -20.29 12.87
CA ALA A 298 11.00 -21.49 12.12
C ALA A 298 10.07 -21.63 10.91
N TYR A 299 10.53 -22.31 9.86
CA TYR A 299 9.65 -22.79 8.81
C TYR A 299 9.03 -24.10 9.28
N VAL A 300 7.71 -24.16 9.31
CA VAL A 300 6.97 -25.31 9.83
C VAL A 300 5.87 -25.72 8.85
N LYS A 301 5.67 -27.03 8.72
CA LYS A 301 4.58 -27.64 7.97
C LYS A 301 3.95 -28.75 8.82
N ARG A 302 2.63 -28.74 8.92
CA ARG A 302 1.85 -29.84 9.51
C ARG A 302 1.92 -31.06 8.59
N VAL A 303 2.27 -32.21 9.15
CA VAL A 303 2.32 -33.51 8.43
C VAL A 303 1.13 -34.36 8.84
N THR A 304 0.91 -34.55 10.13
CA THR A 304 -0.26 -35.26 10.70
C THR A 304 -0.72 -34.60 12.00
N GLY A 305 -1.96 -34.87 12.38
CA GLY A 305 -2.52 -34.42 13.65
C GLY A 305 -3.15 -33.02 13.61
N SER A 306 -3.83 -32.69 14.71
CA SER A 306 -4.57 -31.42 14.88
C SER A 306 -4.30 -30.74 16.22
N GLY A 307 -3.48 -31.35 17.08
CA GLY A 307 -3.13 -30.81 18.38
C GLY A 307 -2.35 -29.49 18.26
N ALA A 308 -2.30 -28.77 19.37
CA ALA A 308 -1.56 -27.52 19.46
C ALA A 308 -0.06 -27.76 19.23
N VAL A 309 0.55 -26.89 18.42
CA VAL A 309 2.00 -26.78 18.25
C VAL A 309 2.40 -25.46 18.88
N SER A 310 3.48 -25.45 19.65
CA SER A 310 3.92 -24.24 20.34
C SER A 310 5.43 -24.09 20.30
N MET A 311 5.89 -22.85 20.37
CA MET A 311 7.32 -22.55 20.55
C MET A 311 7.54 -21.72 21.82
N SER A 312 8.75 -21.81 22.35
CA SER A 312 9.25 -21.07 23.51
C SER A 312 10.71 -20.67 23.30
N MET A 313 11.16 -19.64 23.99
CA MET A 313 12.55 -19.21 24.03
C MET A 313 13.12 -19.08 25.46
N ASP A 314 12.30 -19.35 26.47
CA ASP A 314 12.54 -19.11 27.90
C ASP A 314 12.43 -20.41 28.72
N ALA A 315 12.91 -21.51 28.15
CA ALA A 315 12.90 -22.83 28.76
C ALA A 315 11.48 -23.31 29.14
N GLY A 316 10.46 -22.89 28.37
CA GLY A 316 9.08 -23.33 28.55
C GLY A 316 8.31 -22.60 29.64
N ALA A 317 8.85 -21.50 30.18
CA ALA A 317 8.10 -20.63 31.09
C ALA A 317 6.92 -19.94 30.36
N THR A 318 7.09 -19.60 29.09
CA THR A 318 6.02 -19.13 28.21
C THR A 318 5.96 -19.95 26.92
N TRP A 319 4.73 -20.29 26.51
CA TRP A 319 4.46 -21.02 25.27
C TRP A 319 3.53 -20.21 24.38
N SER A 320 3.96 -19.95 23.16
CA SER A 320 3.12 -19.33 22.14
C SER A 320 2.68 -20.40 21.14
N VAL A 321 1.36 -20.52 20.95
CA VAL A 321 0.79 -21.43 19.96
C VAL A 321 1.08 -20.90 18.57
N ILE A 322 1.67 -21.76 17.73
CA ILE A 322 1.84 -21.52 16.31
C ILE A 322 0.88 -22.41 15.53
N THR A 323 0.37 -21.91 14.40
CA THR A 323 -0.66 -22.60 13.62
C THR A 323 -0.10 -23.05 12.27
N PRO A 324 0.61 -24.19 12.21
CA PRO A 324 1.12 -24.72 10.94
C PRO A 324 0.00 -25.28 10.07
N THR A 325 0.15 -25.11 8.76
CA THR A 325 -0.74 -25.66 7.73
C THR A 325 -0.08 -26.82 7.01
N ALA A 326 -0.75 -27.44 6.03
CA ALA A 326 -0.16 -28.48 5.17
C ALA A 326 0.90 -27.93 4.18
N ARG A 327 1.17 -26.62 4.18
CA ARG A 327 2.23 -25.95 3.42
C ARG A 327 3.31 -25.43 4.37
N TRP A 328 4.52 -25.28 3.85
CA TRP A 328 5.57 -24.57 4.56
C TRP A 328 5.11 -23.13 4.81
N ALA A 329 5.18 -22.70 6.06
CA ALA A 329 4.97 -21.33 6.45
C ALA A 329 6.04 -20.95 7.47
N ARG A 330 6.50 -19.69 7.42
CA ARG A 330 7.31 -19.13 8.48
C ARG A 330 6.40 -18.80 9.65
N LEU A 331 6.70 -19.34 10.83
CA LEU A 331 5.95 -19.10 12.05
C LEU A 331 6.89 -18.54 13.10
N ALA A 332 6.49 -17.45 13.74
CA ALA A 332 7.27 -16.75 14.75
C ALA A 332 6.50 -16.68 16.08
N ILE A 333 7.21 -16.35 17.15
CA ILE A 333 6.62 -16.06 18.48
C ILE A 333 6.96 -14.63 18.90
N PRO A 334 6.22 -14.04 19.85
CA PRO A 334 6.53 -12.71 20.36
C PRO A 334 7.98 -12.59 20.82
N ASN A 335 8.59 -11.45 20.49
CA ASN A 335 9.97 -11.15 20.86
C ASN A 335 10.13 -11.07 22.38
N GLN A 336 11.28 -11.52 22.89
CA GLN A 336 11.64 -11.37 24.31
C GLN A 336 13.08 -10.88 24.47
N THR A 337 13.35 -10.24 25.60
CA THR A 337 14.71 -9.83 25.99
C THR A 337 15.19 -10.71 27.13
N LEU A 338 16.14 -11.59 26.85
CA LEU A 338 16.69 -12.49 27.86
C LEU A 338 18.12 -12.94 27.55
N ALA A 339 18.83 -13.28 28.63
CA ALA A 339 20.10 -13.99 28.59
C ALA A 339 19.85 -15.50 28.56
N ASN A 340 20.80 -16.23 27.98
CA ASN A 340 20.81 -17.69 27.92
C ASN A 340 19.49 -18.33 27.42
N PRO A 341 19.01 -18.00 26.20
CA PRO A 341 17.74 -18.52 25.71
C PRO A 341 17.76 -20.04 25.55
N THR A 342 16.60 -20.64 25.77
CA THR A 342 16.37 -22.05 25.42
C THR A 342 15.27 -22.09 24.37
N VAL A 343 15.66 -22.30 23.12
CA VAL A 343 14.77 -22.40 21.97
C VAL A 343 14.08 -23.75 22.03
N MET A 344 12.74 -23.77 22.05
CA MET A 344 11.96 -25.00 22.17
C MET A 344 10.79 -25.05 21.21
N LEU A 345 10.43 -26.27 20.81
CA LEU A 345 9.17 -26.62 20.16
C LEU A 345 8.43 -27.69 20.96
N LYS A 346 7.09 -27.63 20.95
CA LYS A 346 6.21 -28.58 21.63
C LYS A 346 5.06 -29.04 20.74
N LEU A 347 4.80 -30.34 20.76
CA LEU A 347 3.60 -30.97 20.18
C LEU A 347 2.74 -31.52 21.32
N ALA A 348 1.52 -31.01 21.46
CA ALA A 348 0.67 -31.32 22.62
C ALA A 348 0.17 -32.78 22.61
N THR A 349 -0.09 -33.35 21.43
CA THR A 349 -0.79 -34.64 21.28
C THR A 349 0.14 -35.73 20.75
N SER A 350 0.08 -36.92 21.34
CA SER A 350 0.83 -38.08 20.85
C SER A 350 0.38 -38.46 19.44
N GLY A 351 1.33 -38.81 18.56
CA GLY A 351 1.09 -39.14 17.15
C GLY A 351 1.02 -37.93 16.20
N ASP A 352 0.96 -36.70 16.72
CA ASP A 352 1.09 -35.51 15.89
C ASP A 352 2.49 -35.44 15.26
N ALA A 353 2.57 -34.92 14.03
CA ALA A 353 3.85 -34.73 13.35
C ALA A 353 3.91 -33.42 12.57
N ILE A 354 5.10 -32.80 12.61
CA ILE A 354 5.43 -31.60 11.84
C ILE A 354 6.78 -31.75 11.16
N ALA A 355 6.91 -31.19 9.97
CA ALA A 355 8.19 -30.93 9.35
C ALA A 355 8.67 -29.53 9.76
N ILE A 356 9.97 -29.40 10.02
CA ILE A 356 10.60 -28.16 10.45
C ILE A 356 11.91 -27.91 9.74
N ASP A 357 12.14 -26.65 9.36
CA ASP A 357 13.35 -26.20 8.69
C ASP A 357 13.75 -24.80 9.17
N CYS A 358 15.04 -24.47 9.03
CA CYS A 358 15.64 -23.16 9.35
C CYS A 358 15.14 -22.54 10.67
N VAL A 359 15.25 -23.27 11.78
CA VAL A 359 14.99 -22.70 13.11
C VAL A 359 15.95 -21.55 13.40
N GLN A 360 15.41 -20.38 13.73
CA GLN A 360 16.17 -19.16 13.91
C GLN A 360 15.92 -18.54 15.27
N SER A 361 17.01 -18.10 15.91
CA SER A 361 16.98 -17.16 17.02
C SER A 361 17.99 -16.07 16.71
N GLU A 362 17.48 -14.86 16.47
CA GLU A 362 18.26 -13.72 16.00
C GLU A 362 18.36 -12.66 17.11
N PRO A 363 19.47 -12.60 17.87
CA PRO A 363 19.71 -11.50 18.80
C PRO A 363 19.99 -10.20 18.04
N GLY A 364 19.42 -9.09 18.50
CA GLY A 364 19.78 -7.75 18.04
C GLY A 364 18.73 -6.70 18.38
N SER A 365 19.14 -5.43 18.36
CA SER A 365 18.32 -4.28 18.78
C SER A 365 17.02 -4.11 18.01
N VAL A 366 16.98 -4.58 16.77
CA VAL A 366 15.77 -4.62 15.95
C VAL A 366 15.24 -6.05 15.96
N THR A 367 13.94 -6.27 16.16
CA THR A 367 13.38 -7.62 16.40
C THR A 367 12.37 -8.02 15.34
N TYR A 368 12.88 -8.29 14.14
CA TYR A 368 12.16 -9.01 13.10
C TYR A 368 12.99 -10.19 12.63
N ALA A 369 12.30 -11.12 12.00
CA ALA A 369 12.83 -12.37 11.52
C ALA A 369 13.46 -12.11 10.13
N SER A 370 14.78 -12.23 9.94
CA SER A 370 15.43 -11.88 8.65
C SER A 370 15.45 -13.06 7.68
N SER A 371 16.14 -12.96 6.53
CA SER A 371 16.21 -14.09 5.56
C SER A 371 16.61 -15.39 6.23
N PRO A 372 16.18 -16.56 5.71
CA PRO A 372 16.64 -17.85 6.21
C PRO A 372 18.16 -17.90 6.43
N MET A 373 18.60 -18.28 7.63
CA MET A 373 20.01 -18.40 7.98
C MET A 373 20.28 -19.82 8.48
N PRO A 374 20.42 -20.80 7.57
CA PRO A 374 20.73 -22.16 7.95
C PRO A 374 22.11 -22.22 8.62
N THR A 375 22.18 -23.03 9.66
CA THR A 375 23.35 -23.21 10.53
C THR A 375 23.71 -24.67 10.62
N THR A 376 24.99 -24.92 10.85
CA THR A 376 25.53 -26.26 11.07
C THR A 376 26.07 -26.35 12.50
N THR A 377 27.37 -26.51 12.69
CA THR A 377 28.05 -26.56 13.99
C THR A 377 28.47 -25.19 14.50
N ALA A 378 28.24 -24.14 13.72
CA ALA A 378 28.52 -22.76 14.08
C ALA A 378 27.32 -21.86 13.78
N ALA A 379 27.21 -20.78 14.55
CA ALA A 379 26.27 -19.71 14.28
C ALA A 379 26.56 -19.12 12.89
N PHE A 380 25.50 -18.74 12.18
CA PHE A 380 25.61 -18.07 10.89
C PHE A 380 25.56 -16.57 11.10
N ALA A 381 26.47 -15.82 10.47
CA ALA A 381 26.49 -14.36 10.51
C ALA A 381 26.36 -13.78 9.10
N ARG A 382 25.40 -12.87 8.92
CA ARG A 382 25.14 -12.14 7.69
C ARG A 382 25.55 -10.68 7.86
N ALA A 383 26.22 -10.11 6.86
CA ALA A 383 26.47 -8.67 6.80
C ALA A 383 25.19 -7.88 6.41
N ALA A 384 25.16 -6.59 6.73
CA ALA A 384 24.11 -5.69 6.25
C ALA A 384 24.20 -5.52 4.73
N ASP A 385 23.06 -5.36 4.06
CA ASP A 385 23.04 -4.99 2.64
C ASP A 385 23.31 -3.48 2.51
N VAL A 386 24.38 -3.13 1.81
CA VAL A 386 24.69 -1.74 1.45
C VAL A 386 24.57 -1.60 -0.07
N ILE A 387 23.46 -1.02 -0.52
CA ILE A 387 23.10 -0.95 -1.94
C ILE A 387 23.17 0.49 -2.42
N THR A 388 23.99 0.77 -3.43
CA THR A 388 24.33 2.14 -3.84
C THR A 388 24.38 2.35 -5.35
N MET A 389 24.22 3.61 -5.75
CA MET A 389 24.46 4.11 -7.10
C MET A 389 24.99 5.56 -7.00
N PRO A 390 25.99 5.96 -7.80
CA PRO A 390 26.44 7.36 -7.79
C PRO A 390 25.36 8.28 -8.39
N THR A 391 25.12 9.44 -7.78
CA THR A 391 24.14 10.42 -8.30
C THR A 391 24.56 10.98 -9.65
N SER A 392 25.86 10.97 -9.97
CA SER A 392 26.38 11.36 -11.29
C SER A 392 25.91 10.45 -12.44
N ALA A 393 25.40 9.25 -12.14
CA ALA A 393 24.78 8.36 -13.13
C ALA A 393 23.27 8.62 -13.30
N LEU A 394 22.69 9.56 -12.55
CA LEU A 394 21.29 9.97 -12.62
C LEU A 394 21.15 11.33 -13.31
N PRO A 395 19.97 11.64 -13.88
CA PRO A 395 19.67 12.95 -14.48
C PRO A 395 19.48 14.04 -13.43
N GLY A 396 19.81 15.29 -13.78
CA GLY A 396 19.72 16.45 -12.90
C GLY A 396 20.93 16.64 -11.96
N ASP A 397 20.94 17.76 -11.26
CA ASP A 397 21.97 18.15 -10.28
C ASP A 397 21.52 17.97 -8.81
N PHE A 398 20.29 17.45 -8.62
CA PHE A 398 19.63 17.27 -7.33
C PHE A 398 19.35 18.57 -6.55
N SER A 399 19.40 19.76 -7.17
CA SER A 399 18.88 21.00 -6.54
C SER A 399 17.36 21.12 -6.56
N THR A 400 16.71 20.35 -7.43
CA THR A 400 15.26 20.16 -7.49
C THR A 400 14.97 18.76 -8.00
N PHE A 401 14.24 17.97 -7.21
CA PHE A 401 13.92 16.59 -7.55
C PHE A 401 12.70 16.08 -6.80
N SER A 402 12.13 14.99 -7.29
CA SER A 402 11.12 14.22 -6.58
C SER A 402 11.48 12.74 -6.63
N VAL A 403 11.25 12.03 -5.51
CA VAL A 403 11.48 10.59 -5.40
C VAL A 403 10.21 9.90 -4.94
N TYR A 404 9.68 9.04 -5.80
CA TYR A 404 8.63 8.09 -5.46
C TYR A 404 9.23 6.73 -5.13
N ALA A 405 8.67 6.04 -4.14
CA ALA A 405 9.09 4.69 -3.78
C ALA A 405 7.90 3.84 -3.34
N VAL A 406 7.99 2.54 -3.63
CA VAL A 406 7.08 1.50 -3.13
C VAL A 406 7.87 0.50 -2.32
N VAL A 407 7.49 0.33 -1.06
CA VAL A 407 8.23 -0.50 -0.10
C VAL A 407 7.30 -1.32 0.79
N SER A 408 7.82 -2.41 1.34
CA SER A 408 7.22 -3.14 2.47
C SER A 408 8.32 -3.56 3.44
N THR A 409 8.00 -3.69 4.71
CA THR A 409 8.97 -3.99 5.77
C THR A 409 8.42 -5.00 6.76
N GLU A 410 9.23 -5.96 7.19
CA GLU A 410 8.93 -6.85 8.32
C GLU A 410 9.46 -6.25 9.64
N ALA A 411 10.26 -5.18 9.55
CA ALA A 411 10.84 -4.55 10.73
C ALA A 411 9.75 -3.82 11.55
N PRO A 412 9.77 -3.98 12.89
CA PRO A 412 8.72 -3.44 13.75
C PRO A 412 8.68 -1.90 13.69
N ASN A 413 7.51 -1.35 14.01
CA ASN A 413 7.29 0.10 14.06
C ASN A 413 8.19 0.84 15.06
N SER A 414 8.74 0.15 16.06
CA SER A 414 9.72 0.69 17.01
C SER A 414 11.12 0.86 16.44
N ALA A 415 11.36 0.41 15.20
CA ALA A 415 12.63 0.55 14.50
C ALA A 415 12.55 1.63 13.41
N THR A 416 13.65 2.35 13.23
CA THR A 416 13.79 3.25 12.08
C THR A 416 14.24 2.47 10.85
N ARG A 417 13.53 2.65 9.74
CA ARG A 417 13.66 1.82 8.53
C ARG A 417 13.87 2.72 7.32
N GLY A 418 15.07 2.71 6.74
CA GLY A 418 15.38 3.56 5.58
C GLY A 418 14.70 3.07 4.30
N ILE A 419 14.07 3.97 3.55
CA ILE A 419 13.47 3.69 2.23
C ILE A 419 14.50 3.98 1.15
N TRP A 420 15.05 5.19 1.16
CA TRP A 420 16.16 5.62 0.31
C TRP A 420 16.88 6.79 0.97
N CYS A 421 18.13 7.04 0.56
CA CYS A 421 18.94 8.16 1.04
C CYS A 421 19.82 8.70 -0.08
N LEU A 422 19.90 10.02 -0.20
CA LEU A 422 20.92 10.73 -0.95
C LEU A 422 21.94 11.28 0.05
N ASP A 423 23.21 10.90 -0.05
CA ASP A 423 24.29 11.37 0.84
C ASP A 423 25.61 11.57 0.10
N ASP A 424 26.61 12.10 0.79
CA ASP A 424 27.96 12.34 0.26
C ASP A 424 28.98 11.24 0.63
N GLY A 425 28.52 10.09 1.12
CA GLY A 425 29.35 9.05 1.73
C GLY A 425 29.54 9.20 3.24
N THR A 426 29.03 10.27 3.84
CA THR A 426 29.05 10.52 5.30
C THR A 426 27.66 10.48 5.90
N ALA A 427 27.57 10.37 7.24
CA ALA A 427 26.29 10.45 7.96
C ALA A 427 25.86 11.90 8.23
N ASN A 428 26.70 12.89 7.88
CA ASN A 428 26.51 14.29 8.22
C ASN A 428 25.63 15.04 7.22
N ASN A 429 25.72 14.66 5.94
CA ASN A 429 25.06 15.32 4.82
C ASN A 429 24.17 14.30 4.12
N ARG A 430 22.85 14.43 4.29
CA ARG A 430 21.90 13.44 3.76
C ARG A 430 20.48 13.97 3.64
N ILE A 431 19.78 13.52 2.61
CA ILE A 431 18.33 13.66 2.40
C ILE A 431 17.76 12.25 2.32
N MET A 432 16.79 11.90 3.18
CA MET A 432 16.32 10.52 3.27
C MET A 432 14.81 10.43 3.50
N ALA A 433 14.20 9.43 2.88
CA ALA A 433 12.88 8.96 3.26
C ALA A 433 13.00 7.72 4.14
N MET A 434 12.16 7.63 5.17
CA MET A 434 12.17 6.53 6.12
C MET A 434 10.78 6.25 6.68
N LEU A 435 10.62 5.06 7.27
CA LEU A 435 9.57 4.79 8.25
C LEU A 435 10.19 4.94 9.64
N SER A 436 9.74 5.94 10.39
CA SER A 436 10.28 6.30 11.70
C SER A 436 9.91 5.28 12.78
N SER A 437 10.63 5.32 13.90
CA SER A 437 10.38 4.49 15.10
C SER A 437 9.12 4.92 15.90
N ILE A 438 8.47 6.01 15.49
CA ILE A 438 7.20 6.49 16.05
C ILE A 438 6.00 6.15 15.15
N THR A 439 6.17 5.19 14.23
CA THR A 439 5.11 4.66 13.35
C THR A 439 4.62 5.63 12.27
N VAL A 440 5.45 6.57 11.80
CA VAL A 440 5.10 7.45 10.67
C VAL A 440 6.14 7.44 9.57
N GLY A 441 5.72 7.67 8.33
CA GLY A 441 6.64 8.01 7.24
C GLY A 441 7.27 9.38 7.47
N ALA A 442 8.54 9.54 7.11
CA ALA A 442 9.23 10.79 7.27
C ALA A 442 10.21 11.08 6.12
N LEU A 443 10.30 12.36 5.74
CA LEU A 443 11.40 12.92 4.96
C LEU A 443 12.27 13.77 5.89
N GLN A 444 13.54 13.42 5.99
CA GLN A 444 14.52 14.14 6.82
C GLN A 444 15.70 14.65 6.02
N MET A 445 16.22 15.79 6.42
CA MET A 445 17.41 16.40 5.85
C MET A 445 18.40 16.79 6.94
N PHE A 446 19.67 16.41 6.75
CA PHE A 446 20.79 16.82 7.59
C PHE A 446 21.84 17.52 6.75
N ASN A 447 22.35 18.63 7.27
CA ASN A 447 23.49 19.34 6.71
C ASN A 447 24.48 19.61 7.85
N ALA A 448 25.73 19.19 7.67
CA ALA A 448 26.77 19.23 8.70
C ALA A 448 26.32 18.61 10.05
N ASN A 449 25.58 17.50 9.99
CA ASN A 449 25.01 16.79 11.16
C ASN A 449 23.96 17.59 11.96
N VAL A 450 23.41 18.66 11.39
CA VAL A 450 22.28 19.41 11.94
C VAL A 450 21.02 19.02 11.20
N LEU A 451 19.96 18.62 11.93
CA LEU A 451 18.63 18.37 11.35
C LEU A 451 18.07 19.69 10.80
N GLN A 452 17.91 19.76 9.48
CA GLN A 452 17.39 20.94 8.77
C GLN A 452 15.89 20.88 8.59
N MET A 453 15.33 19.68 8.40
CA MET A 453 13.92 19.46 8.08
C MET A 453 13.46 18.07 8.54
N ASN A 454 12.21 17.97 8.97
CA ASN A 454 11.55 16.71 9.31
C ASN A 454 10.04 16.75 9.00
N ILE A 455 9.65 16.27 7.81
CA ILE A 455 8.25 16.22 7.38
C ILE A 455 7.70 14.84 7.67
N LEU A 456 6.55 14.76 8.34
CA LEU A 456 5.89 13.49 8.72
C LEU A 456 4.62 13.28 7.90
N ALA A 457 4.41 12.07 7.40
CA ALA A 457 3.20 11.69 6.65
C ALA A 457 2.85 10.21 6.82
N GLY A 458 1.56 9.91 6.99
CA GLY A 458 1.02 8.53 7.00
C GLY A 458 1.48 7.66 8.17
N ALA A 459 0.90 6.46 8.28
CA ALA A 459 1.31 5.44 9.25
C ALA A 459 2.27 4.44 8.61
N GLY A 460 3.40 4.16 9.28
CA GLY A 460 4.47 3.26 8.81
C GLY A 460 4.38 1.85 9.39
N ASP A 461 3.23 1.22 9.18
CA ASP A 461 2.90 -0.11 9.72
C ASP A 461 3.68 -1.25 9.04
N PRO A 462 4.21 -2.22 9.79
CA PRO A 462 4.90 -3.37 9.21
C PRO A 462 3.95 -4.28 8.41
N ASP A 463 4.53 -5.10 7.53
CA ASP A 463 3.86 -6.09 6.68
C ASP A 463 2.80 -5.52 5.73
N ILE A 464 2.82 -4.19 5.54
CA ILE A 464 1.97 -3.46 4.61
C ILE A 464 2.84 -2.84 3.52
N ARG A 465 2.26 -2.78 2.32
CA ARG A 465 2.84 -2.09 1.18
C ARG A 465 2.57 -0.59 1.32
N HIS A 466 3.65 0.18 1.31
CA HIS A 466 3.64 1.62 1.41
C HIS A 466 4.10 2.28 0.12
N ARG A 467 3.49 3.41 -0.21
CA ARG A 467 3.88 4.28 -1.31
C ARG A 467 4.22 5.65 -0.76
N THR A 468 5.42 6.12 -1.06
CA THR A 468 5.93 7.41 -0.60
C THR A 468 6.33 8.29 -1.77
N MET A 469 6.19 9.59 -1.62
CA MET A 469 6.74 10.56 -2.57
C MET A 469 7.29 11.76 -1.82
N ALA A 470 8.56 12.07 -2.06
CA ALA A 470 9.19 13.31 -1.64
C ALA A 470 9.31 14.25 -2.83
N SER A 471 9.16 15.55 -2.58
CA SER A 471 9.58 16.60 -3.51
C SER A 471 10.47 17.58 -2.77
N VAL A 472 11.60 17.94 -3.35
CA VAL A 472 12.58 18.86 -2.76
C VAL A 472 12.98 19.88 -3.83
N THR A 473 13.01 21.13 -3.43
CA THR A 473 13.52 22.27 -4.21
C THR A 473 14.44 23.10 -3.31
N ALA A 474 15.12 24.10 -3.86
CA ALA A 474 15.92 25.03 -3.08
C ALA A 474 15.16 25.82 -1.99
N GLY A 475 13.81 25.90 -2.05
CA GLY A 475 13.01 26.73 -1.14
C GLY A 475 11.81 26.04 -0.48
N ALA A 476 11.53 24.79 -0.85
CA ALA A 476 10.40 24.04 -0.32
C ALA A 476 10.64 22.54 -0.45
N ALA A 477 10.12 21.80 0.51
CA ALA A 477 10.10 20.35 0.47
C ALA A 477 8.77 19.82 1.01
N ASP A 478 8.33 18.71 0.40
CA ASP A 478 7.07 18.06 0.68
C ASP A 478 7.26 16.54 0.74
N PHE A 479 6.43 15.89 1.55
CA PHE A 479 6.43 14.44 1.65
C PHE A 479 5.01 13.91 1.82
N GLY A 480 4.68 12.86 1.08
CA GLY A 480 3.44 12.13 1.24
C GLY A 480 3.67 10.64 1.37
N MET A 481 2.72 9.98 2.02
CA MET A 481 2.71 8.55 2.20
C MET A 481 1.26 8.05 2.23
N ASP A 482 0.98 7.04 1.40
CA ASP A 482 -0.33 6.36 1.30
C ASP A 482 -1.53 7.33 1.23
N GLY A 483 -1.38 8.41 0.46
CA GLY A 483 -2.41 9.43 0.26
C GLY A 483 -2.46 10.52 1.32
N THR A 484 -1.71 10.38 2.42
CA THR A 484 -1.55 11.42 3.43
C THR A 484 -0.40 12.33 3.04
N LEU A 485 -0.62 13.64 3.08
CA LEU A 485 0.41 14.65 2.86
C LEU A 485 0.89 15.20 4.21
N GLY A 486 2.20 15.37 4.38
CA GLY A 486 2.79 16.08 5.51
C GLY A 486 2.71 17.61 5.35
N THR A 487 3.20 18.33 6.35
CA THR A 487 3.31 19.79 6.27
C THR A 487 4.55 20.19 5.47
N THR A 488 4.36 21.00 4.43
CA THR A 488 5.45 21.61 3.65
C THR A 488 6.43 22.34 4.57
N ASP A 489 7.72 22.10 4.36
CA ASP A 489 8.79 22.87 5.01
C ASP A 489 9.43 23.81 3.98
N THR A 490 9.70 25.05 4.37
CA THR A 490 10.30 26.08 3.52
C THR A 490 11.56 26.71 4.15
N VAL A 491 12.07 26.14 5.26
CA VAL A 491 13.20 26.70 6.02
C VAL A 491 14.24 25.62 6.28
N PHE A 492 15.14 25.41 5.31
CA PHE A 492 16.25 24.46 5.43
C PHE A 492 17.43 24.88 4.55
N THR A 493 18.61 24.32 4.82
CA THR A 493 19.76 24.41 3.91
C THR A 493 20.07 23.04 3.33
N GLU A 494 19.90 22.90 2.01
CA GLU A 494 20.14 21.64 1.31
C GLU A 494 21.63 21.22 1.35
N PRO A 495 21.94 19.96 1.69
CA PRO A 495 23.31 19.43 1.65
C PRO A 495 23.71 19.00 0.23
N ALA A 496 25.02 18.96 -0.04
CA ALA A 496 25.54 18.31 -1.24
C ALA A 496 25.42 16.77 -1.13
N VAL A 497 25.10 16.10 -2.24
CA VAL A 497 24.90 14.64 -2.29
C VAL A 497 25.61 14.03 -3.52
N SER A 498 26.20 12.84 -3.35
CA SER A 498 26.96 12.13 -4.40
C SER A 498 26.58 10.65 -4.57
N ILE A 499 25.80 10.10 -3.64
CA ILE A 499 25.41 8.68 -3.58
C ILE A 499 23.92 8.56 -3.32
N LEU A 500 23.22 7.78 -4.15
CA LEU A 500 21.91 7.23 -3.86
C LEU A 500 22.07 5.88 -3.16
N ARG A 501 21.36 5.67 -2.06
CA ARG A 501 21.24 4.41 -1.34
C ARG A 501 19.82 3.87 -1.40
N PHE A 502 19.71 2.56 -1.60
CA PHE A 502 18.46 1.84 -1.62
C PHE A 502 18.24 1.17 -0.26
N GLY A 503 17.17 1.52 0.44
CA GLY A 503 16.76 0.85 1.67
C GLY A 503 17.65 1.13 2.88
N SER A 504 18.30 2.30 2.97
CA SER A 504 19.16 2.73 4.10
C SER A 504 19.05 4.24 4.32
N MET A 505 19.39 4.72 5.52
CA MET A 505 19.37 6.14 5.91
C MET A 505 20.75 6.83 5.90
N GLY A 506 21.77 6.15 5.38
CA GLY A 506 23.13 6.69 5.34
C GLY A 506 24.19 5.60 5.18
N PRO A 507 25.47 5.97 5.33
CA PRO A 507 26.58 5.03 5.24
C PRO A 507 26.54 3.99 6.37
N LEU A 508 27.05 2.78 6.10
CA LEU A 508 27.18 1.62 7.00
C LEU A 508 25.95 0.72 7.22
N GLY A 509 24.81 0.96 6.55
CA GLY A 509 23.68 0.03 6.58
C GLY A 509 23.07 -0.22 7.98
N LEU A 510 23.20 0.76 8.88
CA LEU A 510 22.83 0.64 10.30
C LEU A 510 21.30 0.69 10.56
N THR A 511 20.52 1.16 9.59
CA THR A 511 19.05 1.28 9.66
C THR A 511 18.41 0.88 8.32
N PRO A 512 18.55 -0.38 7.90
CA PRO A 512 18.02 -0.82 6.64
C PRO A 512 16.50 -0.92 6.69
N LEU A 513 15.87 -1.00 5.52
CA LEU A 513 14.43 -1.17 5.40
C LEU A 513 13.91 -2.39 6.19
N GLY A 514 14.67 -3.50 6.20
CA GLY A 514 14.22 -4.76 6.79
C GLY A 514 13.06 -5.37 6.02
N GLY A 515 13.14 -5.35 4.68
CA GLY A 515 12.06 -5.76 3.79
C GLY A 515 12.39 -5.58 2.33
N TRP A 516 11.40 -5.20 1.52
CA TRP A 516 11.49 -5.15 0.06
C TRP A 516 11.17 -3.77 -0.50
N ILE A 517 11.95 -3.37 -1.51
CA ILE A 517 11.67 -2.24 -2.38
C ILE A 517 11.13 -2.79 -3.69
N GLU A 518 9.91 -2.42 -4.07
CA GLU A 518 9.29 -2.86 -5.32
C GLU A 518 9.65 -1.93 -6.49
N GLU A 519 9.67 -0.63 -6.23
CA GLU A 519 9.81 0.41 -7.26
C GLU A 519 10.40 1.69 -6.66
N ILE A 520 11.30 2.36 -7.38
CA ILE A 520 11.77 3.73 -7.09
C ILE A 520 11.77 4.52 -8.40
N ILE A 521 11.21 5.74 -8.37
CA ILE A 521 11.22 6.66 -9.50
C ILE A 521 11.79 7.99 -9.02
N ILE A 522 12.78 8.52 -9.75
CA ILE A 522 13.44 9.79 -9.46
C ILE A 522 13.30 10.69 -10.68
N VAL A 523 12.75 11.89 -10.49
CA VAL A 523 12.58 12.88 -11.55
C VAL A 523 13.20 14.22 -11.11
N PRO A 524 13.96 14.92 -11.97
CA PRO A 524 14.62 16.18 -11.65
C PRO A 524 13.64 17.37 -11.76
N ARG A 525 12.49 17.27 -11.08
CA ARG A 525 11.46 18.31 -11.01
C ARG A 525 10.74 18.28 -9.67
N ALA A 526 10.08 19.38 -9.34
CA ALA A 526 9.12 19.44 -8.24
C ALA A 526 7.83 18.67 -8.58
N ALA A 527 7.11 18.26 -7.54
CA ALA A 527 5.77 17.68 -7.59
C ALA A 527 4.87 18.43 -6.62
N GLY A 528 3.67 18.80 -7.07
CA GLY A 528 2.72 19.51 -6.22
C GLY A 528 1.92 18.58 -5.31
N ASP A 529 1.31 19.13 -4.26
CA ASP A 529 0.48 18.41 -3.28
C ASP A 529 -0.50 17.39 -3.87
N ALA A 530 -1.20 17.79 -4.95
CA ALA A 530 -2.20 16.96 -5.59
C ALA A 530 -1.56 15.72 -6.25
N GLU A 531 -0.39 15.90 -6.87
CA GLU A 531 0.39 14.80 -7.44
C GLU A 531 0.88 13.89 -6.32
N ILE A 532 1.51 14.43 -5.28
CA ILE A 532 2.03 13.66 -4.15
C ILE A 532 0.92 12.82 -3.50
N ARG A 533 -0.24 13.42 -3.20
CA ARG A 533 -1.39 12.69 -2.63
C ARG A 533 -1.87 11.57 -3.57
N ASN A 534 -2.03 11.85 -4.86
CA ASN A 534 -2.54 10.85 -5.80
C ASN A 534 -1.55 9.71 -6.03
N VAL A 535 -0.27 10.03 -6.25
CA VAL A 535 0.77 9.03 -6.53
C VAL A 535 1.03 8.15 -5.31
N THR A 536 1.00 8.70 -4.11
CA THR A 536 1.15 7.90 -2.89
C THR A 536 -0.09 7.08 -2.57
N ALA A 537 -1.30 7.57 -2.91
CA ALA A 537 -2.51 6.80 -2.71
C ALA A 537 -2.71 5.66 -3.74
N PHE A 538 -2.26 5.83 -4.98
CA PHE A 538 -2.63 4.93 -6.10
C PHE A 538 -1.46 4.36 -6.87
N GLY A 539 -0.28 4.94 -6.71
CA GLY A 539 0.92 4.64 -7.47
C GLY A 539 1.16 5.63 -8.61
N TRP A 540 2.32 5.50 -9.23
CA TRP A 540 2.75 6.37 -10.32
C TRP A 540 1.77 6.36 -11.50
N PRO A 541 1.57 7.49 -12.23
CA PRO A 541 0.67 7.54 -13.39
C PRO A 541 0.92 6.40 -14.38
N GLY A 542 -0.17 5.80 -14.90
CA GLY A 542 -0.12 4.56 -15.68
C GLY A 542 -0.35 3.27 -14.88
N ASN A 543 -0.35 3.34 -13.54
CA ASN A 543 -0.85 2.28 -12.65
C ASN A 543 -2.24 2.61 -12.07
N GLU A 544 -3.02 3.49 -12.71
CA GLU A 544 -4.40 3.73 -12.29
C GLU A 544 -5.12 2.37 -12.17
N PRO A 545 -5.81 2.09 -11.04
CA PRO A 545 -6.48 0.81 -10.86
C PRO A 545 -7.42 0.53 -12.04
N THR A 546 -7.29 -0.61 -12.71
CA THR A 546 -8.14 -0.89 -13.87
C THR A 546 -9.59 -1.08 -13.42
N ILE A 547 -10.53 -0.32 -13.99
CA ILE A 547 -11.95 -0.51 -13.72
C ILE A 547 -12.37 -1.86 -14.30
N ASN A 548 -12.81 -2.78 -13.44
CA ASN A 548 -13.30 -4.10 -13.85
C ASN A 548 -14.73 -4.37 -13.40
N ILE A 549 -15.32 -3.45 -12.63
CA ILE A 549 -16.75 -3.34 -12.41
C ILE A 549 -17.22 -2.03 -13.04
N ALA A 550 -17.99 -2.15 -14.12
CA ALA A 550 -18.52 -1.01 -14.84
C ALA A 550 -19.54 -0.22 -13.98
N PRO A 551 -19.70 1.09 -14.19
CA PRO A 551 -20.57 1.91 -13.38
C PRO A 551 -22.07 1.63 -13.62
N ASN A 552 -22.41 0.98 -14.73
CA ASN A 552 -23.76 0.49 -15.06
C ASN A 552 -23.95 -1.01 -14.77
N ASP A 553 -23.05 -1.65 -14.00
CA ASP A 553 -23.22 -3.04 -13.61
C ASP A 553 -24.55 -3.23 -12.86
N SER A 554 -25.35 -4.20 -13.29
CA SER A 554 -26.68 -4.50 -12.73
C SER A 554 -26.69 -4.83 -11.23
N ARG A 555 -25.52 -5.13 -10.64
CA ARG A 555 -25.36 -5.44 -9.22
C ARG A 555 -25.11 -4.19 -8.37
N ILE A 556 -24.95 -3.03 -9.00
CA ILE A 556 -24.91 -1.73 -8.32
C ILE A 556 -26.32 -1.15 -8.34
N GLU A 557 -26.88 -0.94 -7.16
CA GLU A 557 -28.17 -0.26 -7.00
C GLU A 557 -27.94 1.24 -6.79
N ASP A 558 -28.91 2.04 -7.22
CA ASP A 558 -28.96 3.48 -7.02
C ASP A 558 -30.21 3.84 -6.23
N SER A 559 -30.06 4.68 -5.21
CA SER A 559 -31.15 5.14 -4.35
C SER A 559 -30.96 6.61 -3.96
N ASP A 560 -31.90 7.16 -3.18
CA ASP A 560 -31.75 8.50 -2.58
C ASP A 560 -31.56 9.62 -3.63
N TYR A 561 -32.24 9.48 -4.78
CA TYR A 561 -32.18 10.46 -5.86
C TYR A 561 -33.54 10.71 -6.55
N TYR A 562 -33.63 11.87 -7.22
CA TYR A 562 -34.67 12.15 -8.21
C TYR A 562 -34.11 13.09 -9.29
N GLY A 563 -34.38 12.76 -10.55
CA GLY A 563 -33.83 13.48 -11.71
C GLY A 563 -33.47 12.55 -12.87
N THR A 564 -32.83 13.11 -13.88
CA THR A 564 -32.37 12.36 -15.06
C THR A 564 -31.07 11.65 -14.72
N ARG A 565 -31.11 10.33 -14.67
CA ARG A 565 -29.95 9.46 -14.46
C ARG A 565 -29.41 8.99 -15.81
N SER A 566 -28.13 9.21 -16.06
CA SER A 566 -27.41 8.70 -17.22
C SER A 566 -26.50 7.56 -16.78
N LEU A 567 -26.71 6.38 -17.35
CA LEU A 567 -25.87 5.20 -17.11
C LEU A 567 -25.25 4.70 -18.41
N SER A 568 -23.94 4.49 -18.38
CA SER A 568 -23.19 3.87 -19.47
C SER A 568 -22.11 2.97 -18.91
N ALA A 569 -21.42 2.23 -19.78
CA ALA A 569 -20.24 1.46 -19.38
C ALA A 569 -19.04 2.36 -18.98
N ALA A 570 -19.07 3.65 -19.33
CA ALA A 570 -17.99 4.60 -19.02
C ALA A 570 -18.24 5.38 -17.73
N GLU A 571 -19.49 5.74 -17.46
CA GLU A 571 -19.85 6.57 -16.31
C GLU A 571 -21.33 6.45 -15.93
N ALA A 572 -21.60 6.74 -14.67
CA ALA A 572 -22.91 7.06 -14.14
C ALA A 572 -22.94 8.51 -13.64
N SER A 573 -24.00 9.23 -13.96
CA SER A 573 -24.23 10.60 -13.51
C SER A 573 -25.72 10.88 -13.27
N LEU A 574 -25.98 11.95 -12.52
CA LEU A 574 -27.32 12.39 -12.17
C LEU A 574 -27.43 13.91 -12.40
N VAL A 575 -28.53 14.32 -13.03
CA VAL A 575 -28.93 15.73 -13.15
C VAL A 575 -30.28 15.93 -12.46
N ARG A 576 -30.30 16.79 -11.45
CA ARG A 576 -31.52 17.14 -10.71
C ARG A 576 -32.45 18.00 -11.58
N PRO A 577 -33.78 17.89 -11.42
CA PRO A 577 -34.76 18.53 -12.30
C PRO A 577 -34.86 20.06 -12.13
N ILE A 578 -34.49 20.61 -10.98
CA ILE A 578 -34.55 22.06 -10.73
C ILE A 578 -33.26 22.70 -11.22
N VAL A 579 -33.34 23.48 -12.30
CA VAL A 579 -32.21 24.22 -12.88
C VAL A 579 -31.90 25.45 -12.05
N SER A 580 -30.68 25.56 -11.50
CA SER A 580 -30.28 26.71 -10.68
C SER A 580 -28.76 26.82 -10.57
N GLN A 581 -28.15 27.81 -11.24
CA GLN A 581 -26.73 28.17 -11.09
C GLN A 581 -25.76 26.97 -11.11
N ASN A 582 -26.00 26.01 -12.01
CA ASN A 582 -25.25 24.75 -12.14
C ASN A 582 -25.37 23.76 -10.97
N TYR A 583 -26.12 24.08 -9.92
CA TYR A 583 -26.41 23.15 -8.83
C TYR A 583 -27.28 21.96 -9.25
N GLN A 584 -27.96 22.02 -10.39
CA GLN A 584 -28.63 20.86 -10.97
C GLN A 584 -27.66 19.69 -11.29
N ASN A 585 -26.37 19.97 -11.48
CA ASN A 585 -25.35 18.96 -11.77
C ASN A 585 -24.69 18.40 -10.51
N THR A 586 -25.09 18.87 -9.33
CA THR A 586 -24.64 18.32 -8.05
C THR A 586 -25.60 17.24 -7.58
N THR A 587 -25.11 16.31 -6.76
CA THR A 587 -25.81 15.07 -6.42
C THR A 587 -25.93 14.85 -4.91
N PRO A 588 -26.49 15.82 -4.16
CA PRO A 588 -26.64 15.69 -2.71
C PRO A 588 -27.48 14.48 -2.33
N GLY A 589 -26.90 13.58 -1.53
CA GLY A 589 -27.60 12.42 -0.99
C GLY A 589 -27.75 11.25 -1.96
N TRP A 590 -27.41 11.38 -3.25
CA TRP A 590 -27.45 10.26 -4.20
C TRP A 590 -26.58 9.13 -3.67
N CYS A 591 -27.19 7.96 -3.49
CA CYS A 591 -26.52 6.80 -2.94
C CYS A 591 -26.36 5.73 -4.03
N ARG A 592 -25.15 5.15 -4.11
CA ARG A 592 -24.89 3.95 -4.91
C ARG A 592 -24.38 2.85 -4.00
N HIS A 593 -24.89 1.63 -4.13
CA HIS A 593 -24.60 0.58 -3.15
C HIS A 593 -24.53 -0.81 -3.77
N PHE A 594 -23.68 -1.67 -3.20
CA PHE A 594 -23.45 -3.06 -3.62
C PHE A 594 -22.90 -3.89 -2.46
N ASN A 595 -22.97 -5.21 -2.57
CA ASN A 595 -22.34 -6.12 -1.60
C ASN A 595 -21.03 -6.67 -2.15
N THR A 596 -20.01 -6.87 -1.31
CA THR A 596 -18.72 -7.47 -1.70
C THR A 596 -18.09 -8.27 -0.57
N ARG A 597 -17.25 -9.25 -0.93
CA ARG A 597 -16.35 -9.96 -0.01
C ARG A 597 -14.90 -9.48 -0.07
N ALA A 598 -14.60 -8.53 -0.95
CA ALA A 598 -13.23 -8.07 -1.17
C ALA A 598 -12.62 -7.54 0.13
N LYS A 599 -11.37 -7.93 0.42
CA LYS A 599 -10.58 -7.32 1.50
C LYS A 599 -10.18 -5.90 1.15
N GLU A 600 -9.92 -5.63 -0.13
CA GLU A 600 -9.58 -4.31 -0.63
C GLU A 600 -10.24 -4.07 -1.99
N PHE A 601 -10.55 -2.81 -2.30
CA PHE A 601 -10.99 -2.39 -3.62
C PHE A 601 -10.84 -0.88 -3.80
N THR A 602 -11.00 -0.37 -5.01
CA THR A 602 -10.94 1.07 -5.30
C THR A 602 -12.20 1.53 -6.01
N LEU A 603 -12.81 2.62 -5.53
CA LEU A 603 -13.89 3.32 -6.23
C LEU A 603 -13.31 4.42 -7.12
N HIS A 604 -13.95 4.65 -8.27
CA HIS A 604 -13.46 5.57 -9.28
C HIS A 604 -14.48 6.68 -9.54
N PHE A 605 -14.02 7.92 -9.49
CA PHE A 605 -14.84 9.10 -9.71
C PHE A 605 -14.18 10.06 -10.70
N PHE A 606 -14.98 10.94 -11.27
CA PHE A 606 -14.51 12.04 -12.10
C PHE A 606 -15.34 13.31 -11.82
N ASN A 607 -14.66 14.44 -11.68
CA ASN A 607 -15.30 15.74 -11.64
C ASN A 607 -15.31 16.38 -13.04
N PRO A 608 -16.47 16.60 -13.68
CA PRO A 608 -16.55 17.25 -14.98
C PRO A 608 -16.46 18.79 -14.90
N GLY A 609 -16.35 19.38 -13.70
CA GLY A 609 -16.26 20.84 -13.53
C GLY A 609 -17.59 21.56 -13.76
N LEU A 610 -18.72 20.91 -13.49
CA LEU A 610 -20.06 21.42 -13.79
C LEU A 610 -20.80 21.99 -12.57
N SER A 611 -20.11 22.22 -11.46
CA SER A 611 -20.70 22.71 -10.21
C SER A 611 -20.83 24.24 -10.17
N GLY A 612 -21.68 24.76 -9.28
CA GLY A 612 -21.75 26.19 -8.98
C GLY A 612 -20.54 26.71 -8.20
N ALA A 613 -20.56 27.99 -7.81
CA ALA A 613 -19.41 28.67 -7.19
C ALA A 613 -19.05 28.12 -5.79
N SER A 614 -20.04 27.86 -4.95
CA SER A 614 -19.82 27.22 -3.64
C SER A 614 -19.86 25.70 -3.82
N THR A 615 -18.75 25.03 -3.54
CA THR A 615 -18.61 23.59 -3.70
C THR A 615 -18.22 22.90 -2.39
N ASN A 616 -18.68 21.67 -2.23
CA ASN A 616 -18.18 20.73 -1.23
C ASN A 616 -18.19 19.35 -1.87
N GLY A 617 -16.99 18.81 -2.07
CA GLY A 617 -16.77 17.50 -2.70
C GLY A 617 -16.64 16.35 -1.73
N VAL A 618 -16.97 16.53 -0.44
CA VAL A 618 -16.81 15.50 0.59
C VAL A 618 -18.02 14.57 0.63
N GLY A 619 -17.85 13.38 0.05
CA GLY A 619 -18.79 12.26 0.14
C GLY A 619 -18.45 11.29 1.29
N ALA A 620 -19.24 10.24 1.44
CA ALA A 620 -19.05 9.24 2.50
C ALA A 620 -19.25 7.82 1.99
N VAL A 621 -18.46 6.89 2.52
CA VAL A 621 -18.66 5.45 2.41
C VAL A 621 -19.16 4.93 3.75
N HIS A 622 -20.28 4.21 3.73
CA HIS A 622 -20.75 3.42 4.86
C HIS A 622 -20.59 1.93 4.56
N VAL A 623 -20.30 1.16 5.59
CA VAL A 623 -20.14 -0.28 5.56
C VAL A 623 -21.09 -0.88 6.58
N ASP A 624 -22.00 -1.73 6.11
CA ASP A 624 -23.05 -2.34 6.94
C ASP A 624 -23.87 -1.30 7.73
N GLY A 625 -24.16 -0.16 7.08
CA GLY A 625 -24.91 0.97 7.65
C GLY A 625 -24.11 1.88 8.58
N VAL A 626 -22.84 1.57 8.87
CA VAL A 626 -21.97 2.36 9.75
C VAL A 626 -20.99 3.19 8.91
N PHE A 627 -20.73 4.43 9.33
CA PHE A 627 -19.73 5.27 8.66
C PHE A 627 -18.35 4.58 8.67
N TYR A 628 -17.74 4.49 7.49
CA TYR A 628 -16.42 3.88 7.32
C TYR A 628 -15.34 4.91 7.02
N GLN A 629 -15.49 5.65 5.92
CA GLN A 629 -14.55 6.72 5.55
C GLN A 629 -15.22 7.81 4.72
N SER A 630 -14.66 9.00 4.75
CA SER A 630 -15.02 10.07 3.81
C SER A 630 -14.15 9.98 2.56
N PHE A 631 -14.59 10.57 1.46
CA PHE A 631 -13.77 10.81 0.28
C PHE A 631 -14.00 12.21 -0.26
N THR A 632 -13.00 12.78 -0.92
CA THR A 632 -13.06 14.16 -1.43
C THR A 632 -12.85 14.18 -2.93
N ILE A 633 -13.83 14.71 -3.65
CA ILE A 633 -13.72 15.06 -5.07
C ILE A 633 -13.26 16.50 -5.16
N GLY A 634 -12.07 16.73 -5.71
CA GLY A 634 -11.47 18.06 -5.83
C GLY A 634 -12.13 18.95 -6.89
N SER A 635 -11.83 20.25 -6.84
CA SER A 635 -12.33 21.25 -7.80
C SER A 635 -11.67 21.27 -9.19
N PRO A 636 -10.43 20.80 -9.45
CA PRO A 636 -9.97 20.66 -10.83
C PRO A 636 -10.71 19.50 -11.52
N VAL A 637 -10.86 19.61 -12.85
CA VAL A 637 -11.35 18.51 -13.69
C VAL A 637 -10.34 17.37 -13.61
N ALA A 638 -10.67 16.34 -12.82
CA ALA A 638 -9.75 15.26 -12.50
C ALA A 638 -10.49 13.98 -12.14
N LYS A 639 -9.79 12.86 -12.31
CA LYS A 639 -10.19 11.60 -11.70
C LYS A 639 -9.87 11.61 -10.22
N THR A 640 -10.70 10.96 -9.43
CA THR A 640 -10.45 10.70 -8.02
C THR A 640 -10.64 9.21 -7.79
N PHE A 641 -9.64 8.59 -7.19
CA PHE A 641 -9.70 7.20 -6.78
C PHE A 641 -9.90 7.16 -5.26
N VAL A 642 -10.65 6.18 -4.77
CA VAL A 642 -10.95 6.06 -3.33
C VAL A 642 -10.68 4.62 -2.93
N PRO A 643 -9.55 4.33 -2.27
CA PRO A 643 -9.20 2.99 -1.84
C PRO A 643 -10.03 2.63 -0.60
N ILE A 644 -10.45 1.39 -0.53
CA ILE A 644 -11.19 0.79 0.58
C ILE A 644 -10.45 -0.47 0.97
N THR A 645 -9.93 -0.54 2.20
CA THR A 645 -9.14 -1.68 2.68
C THR A 645 -9.63 -2.11 4.04
N PHE A 646 -9.99 -3.38 4.19
CA PHE A 646 -10.44 -4.00 5.42
C PHE A 646 -9.37 -4.93 6.00
N THR A 647 -9.51 -5.24 7.29
CA THR A 647 -8.62 -6.19 7.99
C THR A 647 -8.85 -7.65 7.59
N SER A 648 -10.04 -7.98 7.06
CA SER A 648 -10.44 -9.36 6.74
C SER A 648 -11.32 -9.48 5.48
N VAL A 649 -11.42 -10.69 4.94
CA VAL A 649 -12.37 -11.07 3.87
C VAL A 649 -13.71 -11.46 4.52
N ALA A 650 -14.77 -10.67 4.31
CA ALA A 650 -16.11 -10.91 4.86
C ALA A 650 -17.18 -10.27 3.97
N ASP A 651 -18.41 -10.78 4.01
CA ASP A 651 -19.56 -10.15 3.31
C ASP A 651 -19.84 -8.79 3.93
N ARG A 652 -19.91 -7.76 3.09
CA ARG A 652 -20.15 -6.37 3.51
C ARG A 652 -21.10 -5.68 2.54
N HIS A 653 -22.01 -4.88 3.09
CA HIS A 653 -22.82 -3.93 2.35
C HIS A 653 -22.09 -2.59 2.25
N ILE A 654 -21.83 -2.12 1.03
CA ILE A 654 -21.13 -0.87 0.76
C ILE A 654 -22.14 0.17 0.27
N GLU A 655 -22.26 1.30 0.98
CA GLU A 655 -23.06 2.45 0.56
C GLU A 655 -22.15 3.66 0.27
N ILE A 656 -22.26 4.22 -0.93
CA ILE A 656 -21.50 5.39 -1.40
C ILE A 656 -22.45 6.57 -1.48
N VAL A 657 -22.34 7.50 -0.54
CA VAL A 657 -23.11 8.74 -0.49
C VAL A 657 -22.34 9.84 -1.19
N MET A 658 -22.92 10.36 -2.27
CA MET A 658 -22.31 11.40 -3.08
C MET A 658 -22.29 12.77 -2.36
N PRO A 659 -21.30 13.62 -2.66
CA PRO A 659 -21.17 14.93 -2.04
C PRO A 659 -22.33 15.88 -2.36
N TYR A 660 -22.60 16.83 -1.46
CA TYR A 660 -23.75 17.75 -1.63
C TYR A 660 -23.49 18.89 -2.61
N GLY A 661 -22.24 19.32 -2.78
CA GLY A 661 -21.91 20.54 -3.53
C GLY A 661 -20.96 20.29 -4.70
N MET A 662 -20.89 19.07 -5.23
CA MET A 662 -19.96 18.73 -6.32
C MET A 662 -20.64 17.92 -7.41
N SER A 663 -20.24 18.20 -8.64
CA SER A 663 -20.59 17.43 -9.82
C SER A 663 -19.73 16.18 -9.82
N THR A 664 -20.39 15.03 -9.67
CA THR A 664 -19.71 13.75 -9.51
C THR A 664 -20.18 12.78 -10.57
N ARG A 665 -19.22 12.23 -11.31
CA ARG A 665 -19.42 11.04 -12.14
C ARG A 665 -18.79 9.84 -11.44
N PHE A 666 -19.53 8.75 -11.34
CA PHE A 666 -18.99 7.48 -10.88
C PHE A 666 -18.54 6.67 -12.10
N LEU A 667 -17.27 6.28 -12.13
CA LEU A 667 -16.68 5.55 -13.26
C LEU A 667 -16.69 4.03 -13.05
N GLY A 668 -16.88 3.55 -11.82
CA GLY A 668 -16.88 2.12 -11.52
C GLY A 668 -16.03 1.76 -10.30
N ALA A 669 -15.67 0.49 -10.21
CA ALA A 669 -14.77 -0.01 -9.18
C ALA A 669 -13.70 -0.95 -9.75
N THR A 670 -12.56 -1.00 -9.07
CA THR A 670 -11.54 -2.04 -9.22
C THR A 670 -11.67 -3.02 -8.06
N ILE A 671 -12.12 -4.23 -8.35
CA ILE A 671 -12.22 -5.34 -7.40
C ILE A 671 -11.09 -6.36 -7.70
N PRO A 672 -10.28 -6.81 -6.72
CA PRO A 672 -9.22 -7.79 -6.96
C PRO A 672 -9.71 -9.10 -7.57
N ALA A 673 -8.84 -9.75 -8.35
CA ALA A 673 -9.13 -11.06 -8.94
C ALA A 673 -9.49 -12.09 -7.85
N GLY A 674 -10.64 -12.77 -8.01
CA GLY A 674 -11.17 -13.74 -7.04
C GLY A 674 -12.20 -13.18 -6.06
N ALA A 675 -12.41 -11.86 -6.01
CA ALA A 675 -13.54 -11.24 -5.33
C ALA A 675 -14.64 -10.81 -6.32
N THR A 676 -15.89 -10.85 -5.89
CA THR A 676 -17.06 -10.48 -6.71
C THR A 676 -17.97 -9.53 -5.96
N ILE A 677 -18.76 -8.74 -6.70
CA ILE A 677 -19.88 -7.99 -6.13
C ILE A 677 -21.20 -8.73 -6.35
N THR A 678 -22.19 -8.47 -5.49
CA THR A 678 -23.59 -8.91 -5.62
C THR A 678 -24.54 -7.75 -5.33
N ALA A 679 -25.78 -7.87 -5.81
CA ALA A 679 -26.80 -6.84 -5.57
C ALA A 679 -27.15 -6.75 -4.07
N PRO A 680 -27.36 -5.53 -3.53
CA PRO A 680 -27.80 -5.34 -2.17
C PRO A 680 -29.33 -5.54 -2.03
N ALA A 681 -29.82 -5.47 -0.78
CA ALA A 681 -31.25 -5.35 -0.53
C ALA A 681 -31.74 -3.96 -0.95
N THR A 682 -32.90 -3.92 -1.61
CA THR A 682 -33.34 -2.66 -2.25
C THR A 682 -33.76 -1.59 -1.26
N ARG A 683 -33.17 -0.40 -1.40
CA ARG A 683 -33.56 0.80 -0.65
C ARG A 683 -34.78 1.49 -1.28
N LEU A 684 -35.14 1.15 -2.51
CA LEU A 684 -36.23 1.79 -3.25
C LEU A 684 -37.61 1.58 -2.62
N THR A 685 -37.75 0.59 -1.73
CA THR A 685 -38.98 0.31 -0.97
C THR A 685 -39.11 1.11 0.33
N LEU A 686 -38.04 1.78 0.78
CA LEU A 686 -38.06 2.61 1.99
C LEU A 686 -38.86 3.90 1.75
N PRO A 687 -39.50 4.47 2.80
CA PRO A 687 -40.21 5.73 2.67
C PRO A 687 -39.31 6.86 2.14
N ARG A 688 -39.86 7.73 1.30
CA ARG A 688 -39.15 8.81 0.62
C ARG A 688 -39.39 10.15 1.32
N ALA A 689 -38.32 10.69 1.92
CA ALA A 689 -38.30 12.06 2.38
C ALA A 689 -37.69 12.96 1.29
N ALA A 690 -38.46 13.92 0.77
CA ALA A 690 -37.99 14.84 -0.26
C ALA A 690 -38.01 16.29 0.21
N ILE A 691 -36.99 17.05 -0.16
CA ILE A 691 -36.90 18.48 0.15
C ILE A 691 -36.70 19.33 -1.09
N ILE A 692 -37.43 20.44 -1.15
CA ILE A 692 -37.15 21.59 -2.01
C ILE A 692 -36.81 22.80 -1.15
N GLY A 693 -35.99 23.71 -1.69
CA GLY A 693 -35.58 24.89 -0.95
C GLY A 693 -34.27 25.49 -1.43
N ASP A 694 -33.64 26.21 -0.52
CA ASP A 694 -32.41 26.96 -0.77
C ASP A 694 -31.13 26.27 -0.24
N SER A 695 -30.05 27.04 -0.04
CA SER A 695 -28.75 26.57 0.44
C SER A 695 -28.81 25.82 1.78
N ARG A 696 -29.82 26.08 2.61
CA ARG A 696 -30.02 25.39 3.91
C ARG A 696 -30.61 24.00 3.75
N GLY A 697 -31.47 23.81 2.75
CA GLY A 697 -31.92 22.48 2.34
C GLY A 697 -30.88 21.76 1.48
N HIS A 698 -29.99 22.50 0.81
CA HIS A 698 -28.94 21.94 -0.04
C HIS A 698 -27.77 21.34 0.78
N GLY A 699 -27.48 21.91 1.95
CA GLY A 699 -26.45 21.41 2.88
C GLY A 699 -25.22 22.31 3.04
N PHE A 700 -25.33 23.61 2.74
CA PHE A 700 -24.24 24.55 2.94
C PHE A 700 -23.82 24.60 4.42
N GLN A 701 -22.51 24.75 4.67
CA GLN A 701 -21.84 24.67 5.99
C GLN A 701 -21.78 23.28 6.65
N ALA A 702 -22.44 22.24 6.13
CA ALA A 702 -22.12 20.88 6.53
C ALA A 702 -20.70 20.53 6.04
N SER A 703 -19.86 19.93 6.87
CA SER A 703 -18.49 19.59 6.48
C SER A 703 -18.44 18.44 5.46
N ALA A 704 -19.47 17.58 5.45
CA ALA A 704 -19.64 16.47 4.50
C ALA A 704 -21.12 16.16 4.28
N ALA A 705 -21.44 15.47 3.17
CA ALA A 705 -22.83 15.09 2.87
C ALA A 705 -23.53 14.31 4.01
N ARG A 706 -22.78 13.47 4.74
CA ARG A 706 -23.27 12.69 5.90
C ARG A 706 -23.75 13.54 7.07
N TYR A 707 -23.33 14.80 7.16
CA TYR A 707 -23.71 15.72 8.24
C TYR A 707 -24.86 16.64 7.86
N HIS A 708 -25.39 16.53 6.64
CA HIS A 708 -26.60 17.25 6.27
C HIS A 708 -27.76 16.81 7.17
N TRP A 709 -28.53 17.76 7.71
CA TRP A 709 -29.59 17.46 8.67
C TRP A 709 -30.64 16.48 8.13
N LEU A 710 -30.99 16.55 6.84
CA LEU A 710 -31.96 15.62 6.25
C LEU A 710 -31.37 14.22 6.08
N GLU A 711 -30.06 14.13 5.81
CA GLU A 711 -29.35 12.84 5.77
C GLU A 711 -29.36 12.19 7.16
N LEU A 712 -29.05 12.96 8.20
CA LEU A 712 -29.08 12.49 9.59
C LEU A 712 -30.48 12.02 9.99
N LEU A 713 -31.52 12.80 9.65
CA LEU A 713 -32.91 12.45 9.90
C LEU A 713 -33.32 11.17 9.16
N CYS A 714 -33.04 11.08 7.86
CA CYS A 714 -33.41 9.92 7.05
C CYS A 714 -32.71 8.65 7.53
N ARG A 715 -31.43 8.71 7.89
CA ARG A 715 -30.72 7.57 8.48
C ARG A 715 -31.35 7.14 9.81
N ALA A 716 -31.68 8.09 10.70
CA ALA A 716 -32.32 7.79 11.97
C ALA A 716 -33.72 7.16 11.81
N LYS A 717 -34.42 7.47 10.72
CA LYS A 717 -35.76 6.97 10.41
C LYS A 717 -35.79 5.75 9.49
N GLY A 718 -34.68 5.38 8.87
CA GLY A 718 -34.64 4.34 7.83
C GLY A 718 -35.36 4.76 6.53
N TRP A 719 -35.22 6.02 6.14
CA TRP A 719 -35.86 6.61 4.95
C TRP A 719 -34.86 6.88 3.83
N GLN A 720 -35.36 7.08 2.62
CA GLN A 720 -34.60 7.66 1.51
C GLN A 720 -34.50 9.19 1.66
N HIS A 721 -33.33 9.75 1.35
CA HIS A 721 -33.05 11.18 1.34
C HIS A 721 -33.04 11.72 -0.10
N ILE A 722 -34.09 12.46 -0.48
CA ILE A 722 -34.22 13.05 -1.81
C ILE A 722 -34.00 14.57 -1.73
N ASN A 723 -32.83 15.05 -2.11
CA ASN A 723 -32.48 16.47 -2.01
C ASN A 723 -32.58 17.23 -3.34
N LEU A 724 -33.62 18.06 -3.47
CA LEU A 724 -33.88 18.91 -4.62
C LEU A 724 -33.61 20.40 -4.34
N ALA A 725 -33.16 20.73 -3.13
CA ALA A 725 -32.85 22.10 -2.76
C ALA A 725 -31.57 22.59 -3.45
N ASN A 726 -31.56 23.85 -3.85
CA ASN A 726 -30.46 24.45 -4.61
C ASN A 726 -29.91 25.69 -3.90
N GLY A 727 -28.59 25.88 -3.96
CA GLY A 727 -27.94 27.04 -3.34
C GLY A 727 -28.51 28.33 -3.92
N SER A 728 -28.75 29.33 -3.07
CA SER A 728 -29.29 30.64 -3.48
C SER A 728 -30.66 30.58 -4.19
N ARG A 729 -31.45 29.51 -4.06
CA ARG A 729 -32.77 29.42 -4.70
C ARG A 729 -33.77 30.39 -4.03
N ARG A 730 -34.52 31.14 -4.83
CA ARG A 730 -35.62 32.02 -4.38
C ARG A 730 -36.95 31.29 -4.54
N LEU A 731 -37.95 31.65 -3.75
CA LEU A 731 -39.34 31.25 -4.02
C LEU A 731 -39.97 32.13 -5.09
N ASN A 732 -39.63 33.42 -5.10
CA ASN A 732 -40.07 34.34 -6.15
C ASN A 732 -39.56 33.87 -7.53
N GLY A 733 -40.48 33.49 -8.41
CA GLY A 733 -40.18 32.89 -9.72
C GLY A 733 -40.00 31.36 -9.73
N SER A 734 -40.33 30.67 -8.63
CA SER A 734 -39.99 29.25 -8.42
C SER A 734 -41.13 28.40 -7.86
N THR A 735 -42.37 28.86 -7.97
CA THR A 735 -43.54 28.14 -7.41
C THR A 735 -43.73 26.77 -8.04
N THR A 736 -43.19 26.53 -9.24
CA THR A 736 -43.16 25.23 -9.92
C THR A 736 -42.30 24.19 -9.21
N ASP A 737 -41.42 24.59 -8.28
CA ASP A 737 -40.63 23.66 -7.45
C ASP A 737 -41.58 22.73 -6.65
N GLY A 738 -42.79 23.19 -6.29
CA GLY A 738 -43.82 22.36 -5.67
C GLY A 738 -44.32 21.21 -6.57
N THR A 739 -44.47 21.45 -7.87
CA THR A 739 -44.79 20.39 -8.85
C THR A 739 -43.66 19.36 -8.91
N VAL A 740 -42.41 19.82 -8.94
CA VAL A 740 -41.24 18.93 -8.98
C VAL A 740 -41.15 18.09 -7.70
N LEU A 741 -41.41 18.68 -6.54
CA LEU A 741 -41.51 17.94 -5.27
C LEU A 741 -42.59 16.86 -5.32
N GLY A 742 -43.76 17.16 -5.89
CA GLY A 742 -44.84 16.17 -6.05
C GLY A 742 -44.44 15.01 -6.96
N GLN A 743 -43.75 15.30 -8.07
CA GLN A 743 -43.25 14.30 -9.02
C GLN A 743 -42.12 13.43 -8.44
N ALA A 744 -41.38 13.93 -7.46
CA ALA A 744 -40.38 13.14 -6.72
C ALA A 744 -41.00 11.99 -5.89
N ASN A 745 -42.34 11.94 -5.84
CA ASN A 745 -43.14 10.92 -5.18
C ASN A 745 -42.78 10.72 -3.70
N PRO A 746 -42.84 11.78 -2.86
CA PRO A 746 -42.51 11.67 -1.45
C PRO A 746 -43.63 11.01 -0.64
N ASP A 747 -43.23 10.31 0.42
CA ASP A 747 -44.08 9.93 1.56
C ASP A 747 -44.06 11.04 2.63
N VAL A 748 -42.91 11.74 2.73
CA VAL A 748 -42.71 12.93 3.58
C VAL A 748 -42.10 14.04 2.75
N ALA A 749 -42.71 15.22 2.73
CA ALA A 749 -42.21 16.34 1.94
C ALA A 749 -41.78 17.50 2.84
N PHE A 750 -40.70 18.18 2.48
CA PHE A 750 -40.17 19.36 3.16
C PHE A 750 -40.03 20.53 2.19
N SER A 751 -40.29 21.74 2.68
CA SER A 751 -40.05 22.98 1.94
C SER A 751 -39.34 24.00 2.84
N ILE A 752 -38.31 24.65 2.30
CA ILE A 752 -37.61 25.75 2.99
C ILE A 752 -37.28 26.88 2.01
N TYR A 753 -38.05 27.95 2.12
CA TYR A 753 -37.88 29.20 1.40
C TYR A 753 -38.23 30.32 2.36
N ASP A 754 -37.50 31.43 2.36
CA ASP A 754 -37.76 32.66 3.14
C ASP A 754 -36.54 33.59 2.99
N TYR A 755 -35.33 33.05 3.21
CA TYR A 755 -34.10 33.83 3.40
C TYR A 755 -33.64 34.55 2.13
N ASN A 756 -33.70 33.89 0.97
CA ASN A 756 -33.27 34.51 -0.29
C ASN A 756 -34.29 35.53 -0.79
N ASP A 757 -35.59 35.26 -0.63
CA ASP A 757 -36.65 36.24 -0.91
C ASP A 757 -36.51 37.47 0.01
N ARG A 758 -36.16 37.26 1.28
CA ARG A 758 -35.81 38.34 2.20
C ARG A 758 -34.56 39.08 1.76
N THR A 759 -33.52 38.38 1.32
CA THR A 759 -32.30 39.02 0.82
C THR A 759 -32.58 39.91 -0.39
N ASP A 760 -33.49 39.49 -1.26
CA ASP A 760 -33.96 40.26 -2.41
C ASP A 760 -35.08 41.27 -2.06
N GLN A 761 -35.47 41.37 -0.78
CA GLN A 761 -36.54 42.23 -0.24
C GLN A 761 -37.87 42.10 -1.01
N VAL A 762 -38.22 40.87 -1.42
CA VAL A 762 -39.48 40.55 -2.09
C VAL A 762 -40.66 40.98 -1.22
N PRO A 763 -41.66 41.75 -1.72
CA PRO A 763 -42.79 42.17 -0.89
C PRO A 763 -43.49 41.02 -0.16
N LEU A 764 -43.80 41.19 1.12
CA LEU A 764 -44.32 40.12 2.00
C LEU A 764 -45.60 39.46 1.44
N LEU A 765 -46.50 40.25 0.84
CA LEU A 765 -47.71 39.73 0.20
C LEU A 765 -47.37 38.85 -1.02
N THR A 766 -46.39 39.24 -1.82
CA THR A 766 -45.90 38.46 -2.96
C THR A 766 -45.30 37.16 -2.49
N HIS A 767 -44.47 37.19 -1.44
CA HIS A 767 -43.88 35.99 -0.85
C HIS A 767 -44.96 35.02 -0.34
N LYS A 768 -45.92 35.51 0.45
CA LYS A 768 -47.07 34.72 0.95
C LYS A 768 -47.83 34.05 -0.20
N ASN A 769 -48.19 34.82 -1.23
CA ASN A 769 -48.94 34.30 -2.38
C ASN A 769 -48.14 33.27 -3.19
N ASN A 770 -46.83 33.48 -3.36
CA ASN A 770 -45.96 32.52 -4.01
C ASN A 770 -45.86 31.22 -3.20
N TYR A 771 -45.84 31.29 -1.86
CA TYR A 771 -45.82 30.10 -1.01
C TYR A 771 -47.12 29.30 -1.15
N LYS A 772 -48.27 29.99 -1.16
CA LYS A 772 -49.56 29.35 -1.43
C LYS A 772 -49.59 28.66 -2.80
N ALA A 773 -49.06 29.31 -3.83
CA ALA A 773 -48.96 28.73 -5.17
C ALA A 773 -48.04 27.50 -5.19
N LEU A 774 -46.90 27.53 -4.50
CA LEU A 774 -46.00 26.39 -4.37
C LEU A 774 -46.69 25.20 -3.70
N ILE A 775 -47.41 25.43 -2.59
CA ILE A 775 -48.16 24.37 -1.88
C ILE A 775 -49.28 23.82 -2.77
N ASN A 776 -50.03 24.67 -3.46
CA ASN A 776 -51.09 24.23 -4.37
C ASN A 776 -50.54 23.38 -5.53
N ASN A 777 -49.38 23.76 -6.09
CA ASN A 777 -48.70 22.97 -7.12
C ASN A 777 -48.28 21.57 -6.62
N PHE A 778 -47.81 21.48 -5.36
CA PHE A 778 -47.52 20.19 -4.72
C PHE A 778 -48.80 19.38 -4.49
N ARG A 779 -49.84 20.00 -3.94
CA ARG A 779 -51.13 19.36 -3.61
C ARG A 779 -51.86 18.84 -4.84
N ALA A 780 -51.69 19.47 -6.00
CA ALA A 780 -52.24 18.99 -7.28
C ALA A 780 -51.76 17.57 -7.63
N LEU A 781 -50.56 17.18 -7.18
CA LEU A 781 -50.01 15.84 -7.38
C LEU A 781 -50.09 14.96 -6.11
N LYS A 782 -50.06 15.59 -4.93
CA LYS A 782 -49.97 14.94 -3.62
C LYS A 782 -51.02 15.52 -2.66
N PRO A 783 -52.30 15.15 -2.81
CA PRO A 783 -53.38 15.79 -2.06
C PRO A 783 -53.34 15.51 -0.54
N THR A 784 -52.79 14.37 -0.12
CA THR A 784 -52.81 13.92 1.29
C THR A 784 -51.44 13.75 1.93
N THR A 785 -50.35 13.78 1.16
CA THR A 785 -48.98 13.63 1.69
C THR A 785 -48.65 14.80 2.61
N LYS A 786 -48.15 14.54 3.82
CA LYS A 786 -47.77 15.63 4.74
C LYS A 786 -46.65 16.48 4.15
N LEU A 787 -46.86 17.80 4.13
CA LEU A 787 -45.86 18.79 3.73
C LEU A 787 -45.43 19.57 4.97
N TYR A 788 -44.17 19.41 5.36
CA TYR A 788 -43.55 20.12 6.47
C TYR A 788 -42.85 21.37 5.94
N VAL A 789 -43.43 22.52 6.22
CA VAL A 789 -42.91 23.82 5.82
C VAL A 789 -42.02 24.34 6.94
N ILE A 790 -40.72 24.39 6.68
CA ILE A 790 -39.72 24.84 7.64
C ILE A 790 -39.45 26.31 7.39
N THR A 791 -39.83 27.17 8.34
CA THR A 791 -39.44 28.59 8.29
C THR A 791 -37.95 28.73 8.57
N SER A 792 -37.36 29.86 8.22
CA SER A 792 -35.95 30.12 8.48
C SER A 792 -35.53 29.88 9.94
N ASN A 793 -34.36 29.28 10.16
CA ASN A 793 -33.68 29.28 11.46
C ASN A 793 -33.25 30.67 11.89
N TRP A 794 -32.75 30.78 13.13
CA TRP A 794 -32.05 31.98 13.58
C TRP A 794 -30.91 32.33 12.63
N ILE A 795 -30.81 33.62 12.28
CA ILE A 795 -29.68 34.19 11.55
C ILE A 795 -29.05 35.27 12.42
N SER A 796 -27.75 35.53 12.22
CA SER A 796 -27.05 36.51 13.05
C SER A 796 -27.59 37.92 12.85
N ALA A 797 -27.43 38.78 13.87
CA ALA A 797 -27.91 40.16 13.82
C ALA A 797 -27.41 40.90 12.57
N VAL A 798 -26.12 40.75 12.26
CA VAL A 798 -25.47 41.32 11.07
C VAL A 798 -26.15 40.86 9.77
N ARG A 799 -26.61 39.61 9.70
CA ARG A 799 -27.30 39.08 8.52
C ARG A 799 -28.75 39.57 8.41
N ASP A 800 -29.36 40.00 9.52
CA ASP A 800 -30.76 40.46 9.58
C ASP A 800 -30.92 42.00 9.54
N GLU A 801 -29.85 42.75 9.28
CA GLU A 801 -29.85 44.21 9.14
C GLU A 801 -30.45 44.70 7.80
N LEU A 802 -31.60 44.17 7.40
CA LEU A 802 -32.39 44.65 6.25
C LEU A 802 -33.69 45.33 6.69
N THR A 803 -34.42 45.97 5.75
CA THR A 803 -35.69 46.65 6.02
C THR A 803 -36.76 45.65 6.43
N PHE A 804 -37.06 44.67 5.57
CA PHE A 804 -37.83 43.50 5.99
C PHE A 804 -36.91 42.49 6.66
N LYS A 805 -37.27 42.14 7.89
CA LYS A 805 -36.55 41.20 8.75
C LYS A 805 -36.90 39.77 8.41
N ILE A 806 -36.03 38.83 8.77
CA ILE A 806 -36.33 37.40 8.59
C ILE A 806 -37.63 37.00 9.30
N ALA A 807 -37.93 37.64 10.45
CA ALA A 807 -39.17 37.40 11.20
C ALA A 807 -40.43 37.72 10.38
N ASP A 808 -40.38 38.76 9.54
CA ASP A 808 -41.51 39.15 8.69
C ASP A 808 -41.82 38.06 7.65
N TYR A 809 -40.79 37.43 7.09
CA TYR A 809 -40.95 36.32 6.15
C TYR A 809 -41.41 35.03 6.83
N ARG A 810 -40.90 34.71 8.03
CA ARG A 810 -41.42 33.58 8.82
C ARG A 810 -42.93 33.74 9.06
N GLN A 811 -43.36 34.95 9.41
CA GLN A 811 -44.77 35.26 9.62
C GLN A 811 -45.57 35.15 8.31
N ALA A 812 -45.08 35.72 7.21
CA ALA A 812 -45.75 35.61 5.91
C ALA A 812 -45.92 34.15 5.45
N THR A 813 -44.94 33.29 5.72
CA THR A 813 -45.01 31.84 5.47
C THR A 813 -46.04 31.17 6.38
N ALA A 814 -46.08 31.48 7.68
CA ALA A 814 -47.09 30.97 8.61
C ALA A 814 -48.53 31.40 8.20
N ASP A 815 -48.69 32.64 7.76
CA ASP A 815 -49.96 33.19 7.27
C ASP A 815 -50.42 32.47 5.99
N ALA A 816 -49.49 32.12 5.09
CA ALA A 816 -49.80 31.34 3.89
C ALA A 816 -50.45 30.00 4.23
N LEU A 817 -49.89 29.26 5.20
CA LEU A 817 -50.42 27.97 5.65
C LEU A 817 -51.77 28.13 6.34
N THR A 818 -51.89 29.16 7.19
CA THR A 818 -53.14 29.48 7.90
C THR A 818 -54.27 29.78 6.92
N GLU A 819 -54.02 30.57 5.87
CA GLU A 819 -55.01 30.89 4.84
C GLU A 819 -55.40 29.70 3.95
N LEU A 820 -54.49 28.74 3.73
CA LEU A 820 -54.81 27.52 2.99
C LEU A 820 -55.69 26.55 3.80
N ALA A 821 -55.60 26.60 5.13
CA ALA A 821 -56.42 25.83 6.08
C ALA A 821 -56.44 24.31 5.80
N ASP A 822 -55.32 23.75 5.33
CA ASP A 822 -55.15 22.32 5.07
C ASP A 822 -54.26 21.68 6.14
N ALA A 823 -54.83 20.73 6.89
CA ALA A 823 -54.17 20.05 8.00
C ALA A 823 -52.95 19.21 7.61
N ASN A 824 -52.78 18.92 6.31
CA ASN A 824 -51.59 18.22 5.81
C ASN A 824 -50.40 19.16 5.61
N ASN A 825 -50.59 20.48 5.73
CA ASN A 825 -49.52 21.48 5.72
C ASN A 825 -49.12 21.80 7.16
N ILE A 826 -47.93 21.36 7.56
CA ILE A 826 -47.46 21.43 8.94
C ILE A 826 -46.32 22.43 9.00
N LEU A 827 -46.48 23.49 9.79
CA LEU A 827 -45.44 24.48 10.01
C LEU A 827 -44.42 23.96 11.04
N ILE A 828 -43.14 23.96 10.68
CA ILE A 828 -42.03 23.76 11.61
C ILE A 828 -41.35 25.10 11.85
N ASN A 829 -41.38 25.57 13.10
CA ASN A 829 -40.74 26.81 13.48
C ASN A 829 -39.21 26.66 13.48
N GLY A 830 -38.54 27.23 12.48
CA GLY A 830 -37.08 27.18 12.36
C GLY A 830 -36.30 27.72 13.56
N LEU A 831 -36.87 28.65 14.35
CA LEU A 831 -36.24 29.16 15.58
C LEU A 831 -36.17 28.13 16.70
N SER A 832 -36.94 27.05 16.61
CA SER A 832 -36.94 25.97 17.61
C SER A 832 -35.95 24.85 17.29
N LEU A 833 -35.28 24.91 16.14
CA LEU A 833 -34.44 23.82 15.64
C LEU A 833 -32.99 23.86 16.15
N THR A 834 -32.53 24.98 16.71
CA THR A 834 -31.17 25.12 17.25
C THR A 834 -31.17 25.98 18.51
N THR A 835 -30.00 26.04 19.16
CA THR A 835 -29.73 26.98 20.26
C THR A 835 -29.66 28.45 19.84
N ASN A 836 -29.90 28.77 18.55
CA ASN A 836 -29.91 30.13 18.02
C ASN A 836 -28.60 30.90 18.29
N SER A 837 -27.47 30.23 18.05
CA SER A 837 -26.13 30.76 18.31
C SER A 837 -25.19 30.53 17.12
N ASN A 838 -24.08 31.27 17.09
CA ASN A 838 -23.00 31.05 16.12
C ASN A 838 -22.35 29.66 16.23
N ALA A 839 -22.52 28.97 17.37
CA ALA A 839 -22.01 27.60 17.54
C ALA A 839 -22.77 26.60 16.66
N SER A 840 -24.07 26.82 16.43
CA SER A 840 -24.90 25.98 15.54
C SER A 840 -24.97 26.55 14.12
N ILE A 841 -24.84 27.88 13.96
CA ILE A 841 -25.01 28.60 12.69
C ILE A 841 -23.70 29.35 12.34
N GLY A 842 -22.74 28.64 11.75
CA GLY A 842 -21.34 29.08 11.67
C GLY A 842 -21.09 30.38 10.89
N ASP A 843 -21.79 30.61 9.79
CA ASP A 843 -21.65 31.82 8.96
C ASP A 843 -22.76 32.87 9.20
N GLY A 844 -23.53 32.66 10.27
CA GLY A 844 -24.70 33.45 10.63
C GLY A 844 -25.95 33.17 9.79
N VAL A 845 -25.95 32.17 8.89
CA VAL A 845 -27.11 31.80 8.07
C VAL A 845 -27.37 30.30 8.09
N HIS A 846 -26.37 29.48 7.80
CA HIS A 846 -26.52 28.05 7.57
C HIS A 846 -26.13 27.23 8.82
N PRO A 847 -26.84 26.12 9.08
CA PRO A 847 -26.44 25.18 10.12
C PRO A 847 -25.10 24.52 9.75
N ASN A 848 -24.13 24.54 10.67
CA ASN A 848 -22.94 23.71 10.56
C ASN A 848 -23.24 22.26 10.99
N ASP A 849 -22.24 21.41 11.21
CA ASP A 849 -22.45 20.03 11.63
C ASP A 849 -23.24 19.92 12.95
N VAL A 850 -22.96 20.79 13.93
CA VAL A 850 -23.68 20.85 15.21
C VAL A 850 -25.13 21.25 14.98
N GLY A 851 -25.35 22.36 14.27
CA GLY A 851 -26.70 22.82 13.95
C GLY A 851 -27.50 21.80 13.14
N SER A 852 -26.85 21.08 12.23
CA SER A 852 -27.52 20.05 11.43
C SER A 852 -27.97 18.85 12.26
N ALA A 853 -27.16 18.45 13.25
CA ALA A 853 -27.55 17.42 14.21
C ALA A 853 -28.72 17.86 15.10
N GLU A 854 -28.70 19.11 15.57
CA GLU A 854 -29.80 19.70 16.34
C GLU A 854 -31.11 19.73 15.53
N TRP A 855 -31.07 20.15 14.26
CA TRP A 855 -32.23 20.13 13.37
C TRP A 855 -32.79 18.73 13.22
N ALA A 856 -31.94 17.74 12.91
CA ALA A 856 -32.37 16.36 12.73
C ALA A 856 -33.07 15.83 13.99
N ALA A 857 -32.49 16.08 15.17
CA ALA A 857 -33.04 15.66 16.45
C ALA A 857 -34.38 16.35 16.79
N ALA A 858 -34.48 17.66 16.54
CA ALA A 858 -35.69 18.44 16.80
C ALA A 858 -36.84 18.10 15.84
N ILE A 859 -36.53 17.80 14.57
CA ILE A 859 -37.53 17.44 13.55
C ILE A 859 -38.00 15.99 13.71
N ALA A 860 -37.13 15.07 14.12
CA ALA A 860 -37.44 13.64 14.22
C ALA A 860 -38.77 13.29 14.94
N PRO A 861 -39.13 13.88 16.09
CA PRO A 861 -40.41 13.59 16.75
C PRO A 861 -41.62 14.23 16.06
N LEU A 862 -41.43 15.21 15.19
CA LEU A 862 -42.50 15.96 14.53
C LEU A 862 -42.98 15.29 13.23
N VAL A 863 -42.19 14.36 12.69
CA VAL A 863 -42.40 13.81 11.34
C VAL A 863 -42.72 12.32 11.36
N SER A 864 -43.66 11.93 10.50
CA SER A 864 -44.00 10.55 10.18
C SER A 864 -44.17 10.40 8.66
N ALA A 865 -43.72 9.26 8.13
CA ALA A 865 -44.05 8.80 6.78
C ALA A 865 -45.49 8.31 6.68
#